data_AF-A0A7C8EF16-F1
#
_entry.id   AF-A0A7C8EF16-F1
#
_cell.length_a   1.000
_cell.length_b   1.000
_cell.length_c   1.000
_cell.angle_alpha   90.00
_cell.angle_beta   90.00
_cell.angle_gamma   90.00
#
_symmetry.space_group_name_H-M   'P 1'
#
loop_
_entity.id
_entity.type
_entity.pdbx_description
1 polymer ?
#
loop_
_entity_poly.entity_id
_entity_poly.type
_entity_poly.pdbx_seq_one_letter_code
_entity_poly.pdbx_strand_id
1 'polypeptide(L)'
;MFSAAQHFVHNINPVLLKIGCIRFYYYGLAYALGFMGVHLWLLKRRSNLSWSTEDLYDFSIIFSLGVLIFGRAFEIIVYEWEYYRIHPDQLLSFWRGGMASHGVLLGGVAGILLFCKWRKKSFLRVADEVVIPAALLLALGRIGNFINGQIYGPVTDAWWAVKFPDAEGFRHPVTLYESVKNLAVIPILLAARKKCPCGSGKLLAQFFFWYASLRIFADCFREYGTRFLGIGTGQYFNFFMASAGIGLYLWFSRVRRVSNIGDYAHVRTKSHNCPDATLGHRSLFIRKTVFVVILLFSITIPSSWTQGVLKQYRNKQIKRQSDIVNKDMQKVKSIFVVTLFLVSLFILAGPLGPETAYTQIDARQKVIEFMRSADMGDKLDEPVRISGTDSGVISITDEGHFIAQHVVMQPKLGADVEVIKEPDCKIPATCTKAVIVTHGWLDKGADSWPADIATAISQRVDPNEWVCGFFGWAGGASVVRPVDSAKYARDVAGVRLGRAVLELGTEFKHLHLIAHSAGCWAIDDAAKKIADKTGAVIHLTFLDAYVPPFWDQSELGKIDTAGWVEHYYTKDFTLAATHINLSEAHNVDITDIDGLIKDHKFPYRWYYATIAGRYRRTDREKEQKVITKSGGIDYGFDRSLEAGRKNWQKSLTLNRGRKALLLRKDSKK
;
A
#
# COMPACT_ATOMS: atom_id res chain seq x y z
N MET A 1 38.97 0.03 41.37
CA MET A 1 38.89 -0.10 39.89
C MET A 1 38.04 -1.31 39.56
N PHE A 2 36.99 -1.17 38.77
CA PHE A 2 36.46 -2.33 38.03
C PHE A 2 37.25 -2.43 36.72
N SER A 3 37.67 -3.64 36.35
CA SER A 3 38.38 -3.85 35.08
C SER A 3 37.49 -3.45 33.91
N ALA A 4 38.08 -2.85 32.87
CA ALA A 4 37.34 -2.49 31.66
C ALA A 4 36.79 -3.77 31.00
N ALA A 5 35.48 -3.96 31.07
CA ALA A 5 34.82 -5.11 30.46
C ALA A 5 35.12 -5.11 28.94
N GLN A 6 35.70 -6.20 28.43
CA GLN A 6 35.91 -6.36 27.01
C GLN A 6 34.55 -6.46 26.31
N HIS A 7 34.13 -5.37 25.68
CA HIS A 7 32.92 -5.30 24.86
C HIS A 7 32.91 -6.43 23.82
N PHE A 8 31.77 -7.11 23.68
CA PHE A 8 31.68 -8.31 22.85
C PHE A 8 31.79 -7.94 21.35
N VAL A 9 32.79 -8.52 20.68
CA VAL A 9 32.93 -8.44 19.22
C VAL A 9 32.15 -9.59 18.59
N HIS A 10 31.14 -9.26 17.81
CA HIS A 10 30.31 -10.25 17.13
C HIS A 10 31.05 -10.83 15.93
N ASN A 11 31.36 -12.12 16.02
CA ASN A 11 32.02 -12.93 15.00
C ASN A 11 31.27 -14.24 14.69
N ILE A 12 29.98 -14.33 15.06
CA ILE A 12 29.21 -15.58 15.01
C ILE A 12 28.82 -15.89 13.56
N ASN A 13 29.14 -17.09 13.09
CA ASN A 13 28.76 -17.53 11.74
C ASN A 13 27.23 -17.74 11.65
N PRO A 14 26.51 -17.08 10.73
CA PRO A 14 25.06 -17.26 10.56
C PRO A 14 24.67 -18.66 10.04
N VAL A 15 25.61 -19.37 9.41
CA VAL A 15 25.42 -20.74 8.93
C VAL A 15 25.71 -21.72 10.07
N LEU A 16 24.69 -22.51 10.44
CA LEU A 16 24.76 -23.59 11.41
C LEU A 16 25.54 -24.78 10.83
N LEU A 17 25.23 -25.18 9.59
CA LEU A 17 25.82 -26.32 8.91
C LEU A 17 25.69 -26.15 7.39
N LYS A 18 26.59 -26.77 6.62
CA LYS A 18 26.50 -26.88 5.16
C LYS A 18 26.62 -28.36 4.78
N ILE A 19 25.64 -28.90 4.06
CA ILE A 19 25.66 -30.26 3.51
C ILE A 19 25.53 -30.15 1.99
N GLY A 20 26.61 -30.44 1.27
CA GLY A 20 26.70 -30.22 -0.17
C GLY A 20 26.37 -28.77 -0.54
N CYS A 21 25.34 -28.57 -1.36
CA CYS A 21 24.86 -27.24 -1.77
C CYS A 21 23.90 -26.58 -0.77
N ILE A 22 23.35 -27.33 0.20
CA ILE A 22 22.35 -26.83 1.15
C ILE A 22 23.05 -26.20 2.35
N ARG A 23 22.62 -24.98 2.70
CA ARG A 23 23.01 -24.29 3.94
C ARG A 23 21.84 -24.32 4.93
N PHE A 24 22.17 -24.58 6.18
CA PHE A 24 21.28 -24.54 7.33
C PHE A 24 21.67 -23.35 8.19
N TYR A 25 20.69 -22.60 8.70
CA TYR A 25 20.94 -21.33 9.39
C TYR A 25 20.36 -21.32 10.80
N TYR A 26 21.03 -20.66 11.74
CA TYR A 26 20.51 -20.48 13.11
C TYR A 26 19.15 -19.75 13.15
N TYR A 27 18.87 -18.88 12.16
CA TYR A 27 17.57 -18.22 12.01
C TYR A 27 16.47 -19.20 11.62
N GLY A 28 16.71 -20.03 10.61
CA GLY A 28 15.78 -21.08 10.22
C GLY A 28 15.53 -22.10 11.32
N LEU A 29 16.59 -22.47 12.05
CA LEU A 29 16.50 -23.31 13.25
C LEU A 29 15.60 -22.69 14.32
N ALA A 30 15.63 -21.36 14.51
CA ALA A 30 14.75 -20.69 15.45
C ALA A 30 13.26 -20.81 15.09
N TYR A 31 12.90 -20.77 13.80
CA TYR A 31 11.53 -21.06 13.37
C TYR A 31 11.17 -22.54 13.60
N ALA A 32 12.05 -23.48 13.22
CA ALA A 32 11.82 -24.91 13.43
C ALA A 32 11.61 -25.24 14.94
N LEU A 33 12.46 -24.69 15.81
CA LEU A 33 12.34 -24.85 17.27
C LEU A 33 11.08 -24.17 17.82
N GLY A 34 10.68 -23.00 17.30
CA GLY A 34 9.44 -22.33 17.69
C GLY A 34 8.18 -23.08 17.25
N PHE A 35 8.14 -23.59 16.01
CA PHE A 35 7.07 -24.45 15.51
C PHE A 35 6.98 -25.77 16.28
N MET A 36 8.12 -26.39 16.58
CA MET A 36 8.18 -27.56 17.48
C MET A 36 7.71 -27.20 18.90
N GLY A 37 8.05 -26.03 19.42
CA GLY A 37 7.56 -25.53 20.71
C GLY A 37 6.03 -25.39 20.75
N VAL A 38 5.42 -24.83 19.70
CA VAL A 38 3.96 -24.77 19.52
C VAL A 38 3.36 -26.18 19.44
N HIS A 39 3.97 -27.08 18.66
CA HIS A 39 3.52 -28.47 18.54
C HIS A 39 3.57 -29.24 19.87
N LEU A 40 4.69 -29.19 20.60
CA LEU A 40 4.88 -29.88 21.88
C LEU A 40 4.02 -29.27 22.99
N TRP A 41 3.77 -27.96 22.97
CA TRP A 41 2.80 -27.32 23.87
C TRP A 41 1.38 -27.84 23.62
N LEU A 42 0.94 -27.84 22.36
CA LEU A 42 -0.40 -28.31 22.00
C LEU A 42 -0.56 -29.83 22.15
N LEU A 43 0.51 -30.63 21.99
CA LEU A 43 0.54 -32.06 22.32
C LEU A 43 0.18 -32.30 23.80
N LYS A 44 0.71 -31.46 24.71
CA LYS A 44 0.38 -31.47 26.15
C LYS A 44 -0.99 -30.85 26.47
N ARG A 45 -1.64 -30.15 25.53
CA ARG A 45 -2.96 -29.49 25.71
C ARG A 45 -4.10 -30.12 24.93
N ARG A 46 -3.85 -31.06 24.00
CA ARG A 46 -4.85 -31.66 23.09
C ARG A 46 -6.09 -32.22 23.79
N SER A 47 -5.96 -32.80 24.98
CA SER A 47 -7.08 -33.26 25.81
C SER A 47 -8.01 -32.11 26.22
N ASN A 48 -7.45 -31.02 26.74
CA ASN A 48 -8.16 -29.80 27.14
C ASN A 48 -8.79 -29.04 25.96
N LEU A 49 -8.33 -29.32 24.73
CA LEU A 49 -8.85 -28.76 23.49
C LEU A 49 -9.82 -29.69 22.74
N SER A 50 -10.02 -30.93 23.22
CA SER A 50 -10.77 -31.98 22.52
C SER A 50 -10.25 -32.19 21.08
N TRP A 51 -8.94 -32.42 20.99
CA TRP A 51 -8.20 -32.62 19.74
C TRP A 51 -7.67 -34.05 19.59
N SER A 52 -7.88 -34.63 18.41
CA SER A 52 -7.21 -35.86 18.01
C SER A 52 -5.72 -35.62 17.71
N THR A 53 -4.96 -36.70 17.50
CA THR A 53 -3.57 -36.60 17.03
C THR A 53 -3.51 -35.99 15.62
N GLU A 54 -4.52 -36.20 14.77
CA GLU A 54 -4.61 -35.52 13.47
C GLU A 54 -4.88 -34.03 13.61
N ASP A 55 -5.82 -33.60 14.48
CA ASP A 55 -6.10 -32.18 14.74
C ASP A 55 -4.81 -31.42 15.12
N LEU A 56 -3.93 -32.05 15.90
CA LEU A 56 -2.65 -31.47 16.31
C LEU A 56 -1.70 -31.25 15.12
N TYR A 57 -1.52 -32.24 14.24
CA TYR A 57 -0.64 -32.07 13.06
C TYR A 57 -1.27 -31.15 12.00
N ASP A 58 -2.59 -31.26 11.77
CA ASP A 58 -3.34 -30.34 10.90
C ASP A 58 -3.17 -28.89 11.35
N PHE A 59 -3.28 -28.61 12.65
CA PHE A 59 -2.97 -27.28 13.20
C PHE A 59 -1.50 -26.91 12.97
N SER A 60 -0.57 -27.80 13.30
CA SER A 60 0.88 -27.50 13.27
C SER A 60 1.35 -27.18 11.85
N ILE A 61 0.81 -27.88 10.84
CA ILE A 61 1.06 -27.63 9.42
C ILE A 61 0.46 -26.26 9.02
N ILE A 62 -0.84 -26.03 9.25
CA ILE A 62 -1.53 -24.81 8.82
C ILE A 62 -0.96 -23.56 9.51
N PHE A 63 -0.64 -23.64 10.80
CA PHE A 63 -0.01 -22.55 11.55
C PHE A 63 1.39 -22.22 11.02
N SER A 64 2.23 -23.23 10.80
CA SER A 64 3.60 -23.02 10.30
C SER A 64 3.60 -22.46 8.88
N LEU A 65 2.75 -22.99 8.00
CA LEU A 65 2.56 -22.45 6.64
C LEU A 65 2.02 -21.01 6.67
N GLY A 66 1.04 -20.70 7.52
CA GLY A 66 0.52 -19.35 7.70
C GLY A 66 1.62 -18.37 8.13
N VAL A 67 2.39 -18.71 9.15
CA VAL A 67 3.54 -17.90 9.63
C VAL A 67 4.58 -17.68 8.54
N LEU A 68 4.96 -18.73 7.80
CA LEU A 68 5.95 -18.62 6.71
C LEU A 68 5.42 -17.74 5.57
N ILE A 69 4.24 -18.04 5.04
CA ILE A 69 3.67 -17.35 3.87
C ILE A 69 3.43 -15.88 4.16
N PHE A 70 2.76 -15.53 5.27
CA PHE A 70 2.48 -14.12 5.59
C PHE A 70 3.73 -13.37 6.08
N GLY A 71 4.67 -14.03 6.78
CA GLY A 71 5.96 -13.45 7.13
C GLY A 71 6.74 -13.00 5.90
N ARG A 72 6.77 -13.85 4.87
CA ARG A 72 7.44 -13.56 3.59
C ARG A 72 6.66 -12.55 2.72
N ALA A 73 5.35 -12.72 2.61
CA ALA A 73 4.50 -11.82 1.82
C ALA A 73 4.47 -10.39 2.38
N PHE A 74 4.46 -10.23 3.70
CA PHE A 74 4.53 -8.90 4.32
C PHE A 74 5.90 -8.25 4.11
N GLU A 75 7.01 -9.01 4.19
CA GLU A 75 8.35 -8.49 3.86
C GLU A 75 8.37 -7.96 2.41
N ILE A 76 7.90 -8.78 1.47
CA ILE A 76 7.83 -8.44 0.05
C ILE A 76 6.97 -7.19 -0.18
N ILE A 77 5.73 -7.17 0.31
CA ILE A 77 4.75 -6.11 -0.01
C ILE A 77 5.09 -4.80 0.70
N VAL A 78 5.61 -4.84 1.93
CA VAL A 78 5.78 -3.63 2.76
C VAL A 78 7.20 -3.07 2.71
N TYR A 79 8.22 -3.89 2.45
CA TYR A 79 9.62 -3.44 2.45
C TYR A 79 10.36 -3.62 1.12
N GLU A 80 9.93 -4.53 0.23
CA GLU A 80 10.74 -4.94 -0.94
C GLU A 80 9.96 -4.91 -2.29
N TRP A 81 8.79 -4.27 -2.34
CA TRP A 81 7.84 -4.34 -3.46
C TRP A 81 8.42 -3.89 -4.79
N GLU A 82 9.21 -2.81 -4.81
CA GLU A 82 9.82 -2.28 -6.04
C GLU A 82 10.81 -3.25 -6.70
N TYR A 83 11.36 -4.21 -5.96
CA TYR A 83 12.12 -5.32 -6.53
C TYR A 83 11.17 -6.41 -7.06
N TYR A 84 10.23 -6.87 -6.24
CA TYR A 84 9.39 -8.03 -6.55
C TYR A 84 8.30 -7.78 -7.59
N ARG A 85 7.89 -6.52 -7.83
CA ARG A 85 7.02 -6.16 -8.96
C ARG A 85 7.69 -6.35 -10.33
N ILE A 86 9.02 -6.32 -10.37
CA ILE A 86 9.85 -6.56 -11.58
C ILE A 86 10.27 -8.04 -11.65
N HIS A 87 10.37 -8.71 -10.50
CA HIS A 87 10.79 -10.11 -10.34
C HIS A 87 9.70 -11.00 -9.70
N PRO A 88 8.49 -11.12 -10.31
CA PRO A 88 7.36 -11.85 -9.72
C PRO A 88 7.58 -13.37 -9.64
N ASP A 89 8.47 -13.92 -10.46
CA ASP A 89 8.98 -15.30 -10.36
C ASP A 89 9.67 -15.58 -9.01
N GLN A 90 10.19 -14.54 -8.35
CA GLN A 90 11.04 -14.66 -7.16
C GLN A 90 10.27 -14.50 -5.85
N LEU A 91 8.94 -14.26 -5.91
CA LEU A 91 8.06 -14.13 -4.73
C LEU A 91 8.20 -15.32 -3.78
N LEU A 92 8.24 -16.54 -4.33
CA LEU A 92 8.36 -17.79 -3.56
C LEU A 92 9.81 -18.16 -3.18
N SER A 93 10.79 -17.28 -3.38
CA SER A 93 12.20 -17.54 -3.06
C SER A 93 12.52 -17.46 -1.55
N PHE A 94 11.91 -18.33 -0.73
CA PHE A 94 12.15 -18.41 0.72
C PHE A 94 13.63 -18.65 1.10
N TRP A 95 14.40 -19.30 0.23
CA TRP A 95 15.86 -19.47 0.39
C TRP A 95 16.66 -18.16 0.28
N ARG A 96 16.02 -17.06 -0.11
CA ARG A 96 16.58 -15.70 0.02
C ARG A 96 16.30 -15.06 1.39
N GLY A 97 15.58 -15.71 2.29
CA GLY A 97 15.24 -15.15 3.60
C GLY A 97 14.24 -14.00 3.48
N GLY A 98 14.35 -12.99 4.37
CA GLY A 98 13.43 -11.84 4.41
C GLY A 98 12.05 -12.22 4.95
N MET A 99 11.77 -11.88 6.22
CA MET A 99 10.64 -12.38 7.00
C MET A 99 10.19 -11.35 8.04
N ALA A 100 9.09 -10.65 7.76
CA ALA A 100 8.60 -9.56 8.58
C ALA A 100 7.91 -10.05 9.86
N SER A 101 8.26 -9.48 11.02
CA SER A 101 7.66 -9.85 12.31
C SER A 101 6.14 -9.58 12.38
N HIS A 102 5.66 -8.54 11.70
CA HIS A 102 4.22 -8.26 11.56
C HIS A 102 3.51 -9.32 10.69
N GLY A 103 4.14 -9.75 9.60
CA GLY A 103 3.66 -10.84 8.75
C GLY A 103 3.63 -12.19 9.49
N VAL A 104 4.62 -12.47 10.33
CA VAL A 104 4.64 -13.65 11.21
C VAL A 104 3.46 -13.67 12.18
N LEU A 105 3.15 -12.52 12.82
CA LEU A 105 1.99 -12.39 13.70
C LEU A 105 0.66 -12.57 12.94
N LEU A 106 0.51 -11.89 11.80
CA LEU A 106 -0.67 -11.98 10.93
C LEU A 106 -0.87 -13.41 10.42
N GLY A 107 0.20 -14.08 10.00
CA GLY A 107 0.21 -15.47 9.57
C GLY A 107 -0.16 -16.47 10.66
N GLY A 108 0.28 -16.22 11.89
CA GLY A 108 -0.16 -16.99 13.06
C GLY A 108 -1.67 -16.86 13.29
N VAL A 109 -2.21 -15.64 13.27
CA VAL A 109 -3.66 -15.39 13.41
C VAL A 109 -4.44 -16.03 12.25
N ALA A 110 -4.00 -15.84 11.01
CA ALA A 110 -4.61 -16.43 9.82
C ALA A 110 -4.60 -17.97 9.85
N GLY A 111 -3.49 -18.59 10.28
CA GLY A 111 -3.37 -20.03 10.45
C GLY A 111 -4.32 -20.58 11.52
N ILE A 112 -4.45 -19.90 12.68
CA ILE A 112 -5.42 -20.29 13.71
C ILE A 112 -6.85 -20.16 13.18
N LEU A 113 -7.19 -19.06 12.50
CA LEU A 113 -8.51 -18.85 11.89
C LEU A 113 -8.86 -19.92 10.87
N LEU A 114 -7.95 -20.22 9.93
CA LEU A 114 -8.14 -21.19 8.87
C LEU A 114 -8.33 -22.61 9.43
N PHE A 115 -7.47 -23.04 10.36
CA PHE A 115 -7.64 -24.32 11.05
C PHE A 115 -8.97 -24.40 11.81
N CYS A 116 -9.34 -23.35 12.55
CA CYS A 116 -10.57 -23.34 13.34
C CYS A 116 -11.82 -23.39 12.47
N LYS A 117 -11.83 -22.68 11.32
CA LYS A 117 -12.90 -22.74 10.32
C LYS A 117 -13.01 -24.12 9.68
N TRP A 118 -11.88 -24.75 9.32
CA TRP A 118 -11.85 -26.06 8.66
C TRP A 118 -12.22 -27.21 9.60
N ARG A 119 -11.55 -27.33 10.76
CA ARG A 119 -11.78 -28.40 11.75
C ARG A 119 -12.91 -28.10 12.74
N LYS A 120 -13.70 -27.05 12.49
CA LYS A 120 -14.85 -26.56 13.29
C LYS A 120 -14.52 -26.40 14.79
N LYS A 121 -13.33 -25.87 15.11
CA LYS A 121 -12.86 -25.63 16.50
C LYS A 121 -13.09 -24.17 16.92
N SER A 122 -13.20 -23.90 18.21
CA SER A 122 -13.40 -22.54 18.74
C SER A 122 -12.12 -21.70 18.67
N PHE A 123 -12.11 -20.67 17.82
CA PHE A 123 -10.96 -19.77 17.59
C PHE A 123 -10.30 -19.31 18.89
N LEU A 124 -11.08 -18.80 19.84
CA LEU A 124 -10.52 -18.22 21.07
C LEU A 124 -9.91 -19.28 22.00
N ARG A 125 -10.45 -20.52 22.06
CA ARG A 125 -9.83 -21.61 22.85
C ARG A 125 -8.46 -21.99 22.29
N VAL A 126 -8.30 -21.94 20.97
CA VAL A 126 -7.02 -22.21 20.31
C VAL A 126 -6.06 -21.02 20.47
N ALA A 127 -6.54 -19.80 20.22
CA ALA A 127 -5.73 -18.59 20.34
C ALA A 127 -5.19 -18.36 21.77
N ASP A 128 -6.03 -18.51 22.80
CA ASP A 128 -5.63 -18.38 24.22
C ASP A 128 -4.54 -19.41 24.62
N GLU A 129 -4.49 -20.59 23.98
CA GLU A 129 -3.44 -21.59 24.21
C GLU A 129 -2.19 -21.38 23.34
N VAL A 130 -2.34 -20.82 22.13
CA VAL A 130 -1.23 -20.65 21.16
C VAL A 130 -0.37 -19.42 21.44
N VAL A 131 -0.91 -18.34 22.04
CA VAL A 131 -0.12 -17.13 22.30
C VAL A 131 1.08 -17.35 23.24
N ILE A 132 1.02 -18.36 24.11
CA ILE A 132 2.10 -18.71 25.04
C ILE A 132 3.34 -19.25 24.29
N PRO A 133 3.26 -20.35 23.50
CA PRO A 133 4.39 -20.79 22.68
C PRO A 133 4.69 -19.86 21.48
N ALA A 134 3.74 -19.04 21.02
CA ALA A 134 4.02 -18.02 20.00
C ALA A 134 4.98 -16.95 20.52
N ALA A 135 4.90 -16.56 21.81
CA ALA A 135 5.89 -15.69 22.43
C ALA A 135 7.30 -16.30 22.43
N LEU A 136 7.43 -17.62 22.61
CA LEU A 136 8.70 -18.34 22.48
C LEU A 136 9.23 -18.35 21.04
N LEU A 137 8.39 -18.62 20.04
CA LEU A 137 8.76 -18.51 18.61
C LEU A 137 9.30 -17.11 18.28
N LEU A 138 8.65 -16.06 18.78
CA LEU A 138 9.06 -14.66 18.59
C LEU A 138 10.34 -14.28 19.37
N ALA A 139 10.63 -14.94 20.49
CA ALA A 139 11.91 -14.80 21.19
C ALA A 139 13.05 -15.49 20.42
N LEU A 140 12.85 -16.74 20.02
CA LEU A 140 13.84 -17.52 19.26
C LEU A 140 14.20 -16.83 17.94
N GLY A 141 13.22 -16.33 17.19
CA GLY A 141 13.48 -15.61 15.94
C GLY A 141 14.37 -14.36 16.12
N ARG A 142 14.32 -13.72 17.29
CA ARG A 142 15.16 -12.56 17.64
C ARG A 142 16.56 -12.94 18.10
N ILE A 143 16.73 -14.07 18.80
CA ILE A 143 18.05 -14.69 19.01
C ILE A 143 18.66 -15.04 17.64
N GLY A 144 17.84 -15.54 16.71
CA GLY A 144 18.21 -15.75 15.31
C GLY A 144 18.72 -14.47 14.63
N ASN A 145 17.99 -13.34 14.72
CA ASN A 145 18.47 -12.05 14.19
C ASN A 145 19.81 -11.63 14.82
N PHE A 146 19.97 -11.77 16.15
CA PHE A 146 21.24 -11.45 16.82
C PHE A 146 22.40 -12.31 16.31
N ILE A 147 22.23 -13.63 16.19
CA ILE A 147 23.28 -14.54 15.67
C ILE A 147 23.71 -14.16 14.25
N ASN A 148 22.82 -13.59 13.45
CA ASN A 148 23.13 -13.14 12.08
C ASN A 148 23.70 -11.71 12.02
N GLY A 149 24.00 -11.08 13.16
CA GLY A 149 24.56 -9.73 13.25
C GLY A 149 23.58 -8.62 12.86
N GLN A 150 22.27 -8.89 12.89
CA GLN A 150 21.24 -8.00 12.35
C GLN A 150 20.45 -7.24 13.41
N ILE A 151 19.92 -6.08 13.00
CA ILE A 151 19.00 -5.23 13.78
C ILE A 151 19.62 -4.87 15.14
N TYR A 152 20.59 -3.97 15.08
CA TYR A 152 21.22 -3.33 16.23
C TYR A 152 20.57 -1.97 16.53
N GLY A 153 20.82 -1.45 17.73
CA GLY A 153 20.45 -0.11 18.19
C GLY A 153 21.55 0.92 17.95
N PRO A 154 21.40 2.15 18.47
CA PRO A 154 22.37 3.23 18.27
C PRO A 154 23.72 2.95 18.95
N VAL A 155 24.71 3.81 18.64
CA VAL A 155 26.02 3.80 19.29
C VAL A 155 25.87 3.98 20.80
N THR A 156 26.67 3.27 21.59
CA THR A 156 26.61 3.30 23.05
C THR A 156 27.91 2.81 23.69
N ASP A 157 28.28 3.42 24.81
CA ASP A 157 29.44 3.05 25.64
C ASP A 157 29.04 2.19 26.85
N ALA A 158 27.83 1.65 26.85
CA ALA A 158 27.37 0.72 27.89
C ALA A 158 28.21 -0.57 27.89
N TRP A 159 28.61 -1.06 29.07
CA TRP A 159 29.55 -2.20 29.19
C TRP A 159 29.08 -3.53 28.54
N TRP A 160 27.80 -3.63 28.17
CA TRP A 160 27.21 -4.76 27.44
C TRP A 160 26.99 -4.48 25.93
N ALA A 161 27.59 -3.41 25.39
CA ALA A 161 27.53 -3.06 23.98
C ALA A 161 28.27 -4.07 23.10
N VAL A 162 27.82 -4.19 21.85
CA VAL A 162 28.32 -5.17 20.89
C VAL A 162 28.91 -4.50 19.66
N LYS A 163 30.12 -4.91 19.27
CA LYS A 163 30.72 -4.53 17.99
C LYS A 163 30.22 -5.48 16.91
N PHE A 164 29.32 -5.03 16.05
CA PHE A 164 28.90 -5.77 14.86
C PHE A 164 29.86 -5.47 13.69
N PRO A 165 30.19 -6.45 12.81
CA PRO A 165 31.18 -6.25 11.75
C PRO A 165 30.85 -5.12 10.77
N ASP A 166 29.59 -5.04 10.34
CA ASP A 166 29.07 -4.06 9.37
C ASP A 166 28.62 -2.73 10.03
N ALA A 167 29.00 -2.45 11.29
CA ALA A 167 28.50 -1.30 12.05
C ALA A 167 29.61 -0.41 12.63
N GLU A 168 29.44 0.91 12.55
CA GLU A 168 30.32 1.89 13.19
C GLU A 168 30.10 1.95 14.71
N GLY A 169 31.16 2.20 15.49
CA GLY A 169 31.12 2.21 16.96
C GLY A 169 30.82 0.84 17.59
N PHE A 170 30.50 0.84 18.89
CA PHE A 170 29.82 -0.26 19.59
C PHE A 170 28.32 0.07 19.68
N ARG A 171 27.44 -0.92 19.52
CA ARG A 171 25.99 -0.71 19.34
C ARG A 171 25.18 -1.48 20.39
N HIS A 172 23.99 -1.00 20.72
CA HIS A 172 23.03 -1.75 21.55
C HIS A 172 22.59 -3.05 20.85
N PRO A 173 22.75 -4.26 21.43
CA PRO A 173 22.19 -5.50 20.89
C PRO A 173 20.67 -5.60 21.10
N VAL A 174 19.89 -4.71 20.48
CA VAL A 174 18.43 -4.57 20.69
C VAL A 174 17.62 -5.82 20.32
N THR A 175 18.13 -6.67 19.43
CA THR A 175 17.57 -8.00 19.16
C THR A 175 17.59 -8.93 20.39
N LEU A 176 18.59 -8.84 21.26
CA LEU A 176 18.57 -9.56 22.53
C LEU A 176 17.56 -8.94 23.51
N TYR A 177 17.38 -7.61 23.52
CA TYR A 177 16.36 -6.97 24.35
C TYR A 177 14.94 -7.38 23.90
N GLU A 178 14.68 -7.41 22.59
CA GLU A 178 13.44 -7.95 22.04
C GLU A 178 13.26 -9.46 22.34
N SER A 179 14.34 -10.23 22.43
CA SER A 179 14.31 -11.64 22.83
C SER A 179 13.90 -11.81 24.29
N VAL A 180 14.58 -11.12 25.21
CA VAL A 180 14.31 -11.15 26.66
C VAL A 180 12.88 -10.66 26.95
N LYS A 181 12.45 -9.58 26.31
CA LYS A 181 11.05 -9.13 26.27
C LYS A 181 10.08 -10.27 25.93
N ASN A 182 10.32 -10.96 24.80
CA ASN A 182 9.39 -11.97 24.30
C ASN A 182 9.35 -13.20 25.22
N LEU A 183 10.48 -13.53 25.87
CA LEU A 183 10.51 -14.53 26.95
C LEU A 183 9.75 -14.05 28.19
N ALA A 184 9.84 -12.78 28.59
CA ALA A 184 9.14 -12.22 29.75
C ALA A 184 7.61 -12.21 29.60
N VAL A 185 7.07 -12.17 28.38
CA VAL A 185 5.63 -12.34 28.12
C VAL A 185 5.14 -13.75 28.51
N ILE A 186 5.99 -14.78 28.44
CA ILE A 186 5.62 -16.17 28.74
C ILE A 186 5.16 -16.36 30.21
N PRO A 187 5.95 -16.03 31.26
CA PRO A 187 5.51 -16.18 32.65
C PRO A 187 4.30 -15.28 32.99
N ILE A 188 4.19 -14.10 32.37
CA ILE A 188 3.02 -13.22 32.53
C ILE A 188 1.74 -13.92 32.05
N LEU A 189 1.75 -14.50 30.83
CA LEU A 189 0.60 -15.23 30.31
C LEU A 189 0.34 -16.55 31.07
N LEU A 190 1.39 -17.24 31.54
CA LEU A 190 1.24 -18.43 32.39
C LEU A 190 0.58 -18.09 33.74
N ALA A 191 0.91 -16.95 34.34
CA ALA A 191 0.28 -16.46 35.56
C ALA A 191 -1.17 -16.02 35.31
N ALA A 192 -1.43 -15.28 34.22
CA ALA A 192 -2.77 -14.86 33.81
C ALA A 192 -3.69 -16.05 33.50
N ARG A 193 -3.15 -17.13 32.93
CA ARG A 193 -3.87 -18.38 32.61
C ARG A 193 -4.39 -19.12 33.85
N LYS A 194 -3.84 -18.86 35.05
CA LYS A 194 -4.41 -19.34 36.31
C LYS A 194 -5.71 -18.62 36.70
N LYS A 195 -5.96 -17.42 36.14
CA LYS A 195 -7.11 -16.55 36.44
C LYS A 195 -8.09 -16.38 35.27
N CYS A 196 -7.67 -16.67 34.03
CA CYS A 196 -8.49 -16.49 32.83
C CYS A 196 -9.06 -17.84 32.34
N PRO A 197 -10.39 -18.00 32.22
CA PRO A 197 -11.00 -19.18 31.62
C PRO A 197 -10.55 -19.40 30.17
N CYS A 198 -10.31 -20.67 29.79
CA CYS A 198 -9.88 -21.03 28.45
C CYS A 198 -10.95 -20.70 27.39
N GLY A 199 -10.58 -19.95 26.36
CA GLY A 199 -11.49 -19.48 25.32
C GLY A 199 -12.23 -18.20 25.65
N SER A 200 -11.88 -17.54 26.76
CA SER A 200 -12.36 -16.18 27.06
C SER A 200 -11.81 -15.14 26.09
N GLY A 201 -10.69 -15.40 25.41
CA GLY A 201 -9.97 -14.43 24.58
C GLY A 201 -9.07 -13.48 25.39
N LYS A 202 -9.06 -13.61 26.71
CA LYS A 202 -8.31 -12.71 27.60
C LYS A 202 -6.80 -12.94 27.54
N LEU A 203 -6.33 -14.15 27.22
CA LEU A 203 -4.91 -14.40 27.02
C LEU A 203 -4.45 -13.87 25.65
N LEU A 204 -5.28 -14.01 24.61
CA LEU A 204 -5.05 -13.36 23.32
C LEU A 204 -4.93 -11.83 23.46
N ALA A 205 -5.86 -11.20 24.18
CA ALA A 205 -5.86 -9.77 24.43
C ALA A 205 -4.64 -9.30 25.24
N GLN A 206 -4.29 -10.03 26.31
CA GLN A 206 -3.09 -9.74 27.11
C GLN A 206 -1.79 -10.00 26.35
N PHE A 207 -1.74 -10.98 25.44
CA PHE A 207 -0.58 -11.18 24.58
C PHE A 207 -0.34 -9.94 23.71
N PHE A 208 -1.36 -9.42 23.03
CA PHE A 208 -1.22 -8.19 22.23
C PHE A 208 -0.79 -7.00 23.08
N PHE A 209 -1.39 -6.81 24.27
CA PHE A 209 -1.00 -5.76 25.20
C PHE A 209 0.46 -5.89 25.64
N TRP A 210 0.85 -6.98 26.31
CA TRP A 210 2.20 -7.13 26.86
C TRP A 210 3.28 -7.23 25.78
N TYR A 211 2.99 -7.89 24.65
CA TYR A 211 3.91 -7.91 23.52
C TYR A 211 4.19 -6.50 22.99
N ALA A 212 3.17 -5.63 22.90
CA ALA A 212 3.31 -4.30 22.33
C ALA A 212 3.83 -3.27 23.34
N SER A 213 3.30 -3.25 24.57
CA SER A 213 3.77 -2.35 25.63
C SER A 213 5.24 -2.55 25.95
N LEU A 214 5.72 -3.79 26.10
CA LEU A 214 7.14 -4.06 26.28
C LEU A 214 7.97 -3.76 25.01
N ARG A 215 7.34 -3.66 23.82
CA ARG A 215 8.03 -3.31 22.57
C ARG A 215 8.38 -1.84 22.53
N ILE A 216 7.50 -0.97 23.02
CA ILE A 216 7.72 0.49 23.11
C ILE A 216 8.99 0.78 23.94
N PHE A 217 9.18 0.11 25.09
CA PHE A 217 10.41 0.23 25.90
C PHE A 217 11.65 -0.31 25.16
N ALA A 218 11.56 -1.46 24.49
CA ALA A 218 12.67 -2.00 23.70
C ALA A 218 13.04 -1.09 22.51
N ASP A 219 12.08 -0.33 21.98
CA ASP A 219 12.30 0.63 20.89
C ASP A 219 13.04 1.90 21.31
N CYS A 220 13.08 2.25 22.60
CA CYS A 220 13.95 3.33 23.09
C CYS A 220 15.44 3.04 22.80
N PHE A 221 15.81 1.76 22.69
CA PHE A 221 17.14 1.29 22.35
C PHE A 221 17.28 0.86 20.87
N ARG A 222 16.31 1.20 20.01
CA ARG A 222 16.31 0.80 18.59
C ARG A 222 16.62 1.97 17.67
N GLU A 223 17.55 1.74 16.75
CA GLU A 223 17.83 2.64 15.65
C GLU A 223 16.79 2.43 14.55
N TYR A 224 16.13 3.51 14.15
CA TYR A 224 15.04 3.50 13.18
C TYR A 224 15.45 4.30 11.96
N GLY A 225 15.68 3.63 10.83
CA GLY A 225 15.99 4.28 9.55
C GLY A 225 14.86 5.21 9.04
N THR A 226 13.67 5.10 9.61
CA THR A 226 12.62 6.12 9.52
C THR A 226 12.02 6.37 10.91
N ARG A 227 12.19 7.60 11.41
CA ARG A 227 11.43 8.15 12.54
C ARG A 227 10.38 9.13 12.00
N PHE A 228 9.24 9.19 12.66
CA PHE A 228 8.15 10.10 12.37
C PHE A 228 7.70 10.69 13.73
N LEU A 229 7.53 12.01 13.84
CA LEU A 229 7.34 12.71 15.13
C LEU A 229 8.36 12.32 16.23
N GLY A 230 9.61 12.05 15.85
CA GLY A 230 10.65 11.55 16.76
C GLY A 230 10.50 10.08 17.21
N ILE A 231 9.31 9.50 17.03
CA ILE A 231 8.94 8.12 17.34
C ILE A 231 9.32 7.22 16.16
N GLY A 232 9.80 6.01 16.41
CA GLY A 232 10.12 5.04 15.37
C GLY A 232 8.87 4.57 14.62
N THR A 233 8.93 4.40 13.29
CA THR A 233 7.76 3.99 12.49
C THR A 233 7.11 2.67 12.96
N GLY A 234 7.86 1.78 13.60
CA GLY A 234 7.33 0.56 14.22
C GLY A 234 6.65 0.75 15.58
N GLN A 235 6.97 1.82 16.33
CA GLN A 235 6.35 2.09 17.63
C GLN A 235 4.85 2.41 17.49
N TYR A 236 4.40 2.99 16.37
CA TYR A 236 2.98 3.24 16.12
C TYR A 236 2.13 1.97 16.03
N PHE A 237 2.65 0.91 15.39
CA PHE A 237 2.01 -0.40 15.40
C PHE A 237 1.94 -0.96 16.83
N ASN A 238 2.94 -0.69 17.67
CA ASN A 238 2.92 -1.09 19.08
C ASN A 238 1.89 -0.31 19.90
N PHE A 239 1.79 1.02 19.74
CA PHE A 239 0.74 1.80 20.41
C PHE A 239 -0.66 1.32 19.99
N PHE A 240 -0.89 1.05 18.70
CA PHE A 240 -2.15 0.48 18.22
C PHE A 240 -2.42 -0.91 18.79
N MET A 241 -1.44 -1.82 18.76
CA MET A 241 -1.59 -3.19 19.31
C MET A 241 -1.79 -3.22 20.82
N ALA A 242 -1.18 -2.30 21.57
CA ALA A 242 -1.38 -2.16 23.01
C ALA A 242 -2.82 -1.71 23.31
N SER A 243 -3.29 -0.65 22.65
CA SER A 243 -4.67 -0.15 22.77
C SER A 243 -5.70 -1.18 22.32
N ALA A 244 -5.45 -1.92 21.24
CA ALA A 244 -6.29 -3.03 20.80
C ALA A 244 -6.32 -4.18 21.83
N GLY A 245 -5.18 -4.50 22.46
CA GLY A 245 -5.10 -5.46 23.56
C GLY A 245 -5.95 -5.06 24.76
N ILE A 246 -5.91 -3.78 25.16
CA ILE A 246 -6.79 -3.22 26.21
C ILE A 246 -8.27 -3.33 25.79
N GLY A 247 -8.62 -2.85 24.60
CA GLY A 247 -9.98 -2.87 24.08
C GLY A 247 -10.59 -4.28 24.02
N LEU A 248 -9.82 -5.25 23.50
CA LEU A 248 -10.20 -6.66 23.50
C LEU A 248 -10.36 -7.22 24.92
N TYR A 249 -9.45 -6.90 25.85
CA TYR A 249 -9.53 -7.39 27.23
C TYR A 249 -10.75 -6.84 27.97
N LEU A 250 -11.09 -5.57 27.76
CA LEU A 250 -12.31 -4.95 28.29
C LEU A 250 -13.57 -5.55 27.65
N TRP A 251 -13.59 -5.74 26.33
CA TRP A 251 -14.70 -6.38 25.62
C TRP A 251 -14.95 -7.81 26.10
N PHE A 252 -13.91 -8.66 26.13
CA PHE A 252 -13.97 -10.01 26.67
C PHE A 252 -14.22 -10.07 28.20
N SER A 253 -14.17 -8.94 28.90
CA SER A 253 -14.57 -8.83 30.32
C SER A 253 -16.00 -8.34 30.51
N ARG A 254 -16.56 -7.57 29.56
CA ARG A 254 -17.96 -7.14 29.54
C ARG A 254 -18.89 -8.21 28.98
N VAL A 255 -18.45 -8.98 27.98
CA VAL A 255 -19.22 -10.10 27.42
C VAL A 255 -19.26 -11.25 28.44
N ARG A 256 -20.28 -11.22 29.31
CA ARG A 256 -20.74 -12.41 30.05
C ARG A 256 -21.20 -13.46 29.05
N ARG A 257 -20.30 -14.34 28.60
CA ARG A 257 -20.75 -15.62 28.05
C ARG A 257 -21.37 -16.39 29.20
N VAL A 258 -22.65 -16.70 29.07
CA VAL A 258 -23.26 -17.79 29.84
C VAL A 258 -22.40 -19.02 29.60
N SER A 259 -21.88 -19.61 30.67
CA SER A 259 -21.10 -20.83 30.58
C SER A 259 -22.05 -22.00 30.36
N ASN A 260 -22.46 -22.23 29.10
CA ASN A 260 -23.16 -23.45 28.68
C ASN A 260 -22.18 -24.64 28.68
N ILE A 261 -21.74 -24.95 29.91
CA ILE A 261 -21.13 -26.20 30.33
C ILE A 261 -22.22 -27.29 30.33
N GLY A 262 -23.50 -26.92 30.46
CA GLY A 262 -24.67 -27.82 30.35
C GLY A 262 -24.84 -28.47 28.98
N ASP A 263 -24.87 -27.68 27.89
CA ASP A 263 -25.24 -28.17 26.54
C ASP A 263 -24.26 -29.21 25.96
N TYR A 264 -23.03 -29.27 26.49
CA TYR A 264 -22.06 -30.32 26.17
C TYR A 264 -21.93 -31.40 27.27
N ALA A 265 -22.51 -31.20 28.47
CA ALA A 265 -22.49 -32.19 29.55
C ALA A 265 -23.47 -33.36 29.32
N HIS A 266 -24.56 -33.16 28.58
CA HIS A 266 -25.52 -34.23 28.29
C HIS A 266 -25.01 -35.31 27.31
N VAL A 267 -23.85 -35.12 26.67
CA VAL A 267 -23.17 -36.19 25.92
C VAL A 267 -22.20 -36.96 26.84
N ARG A 268 -22.71 -37.46 27.98
CA ARG A 268 -21.92 -38.27 28.94
C ARG A 268 -22.57 -39.59 29.38
N THR A 269 -23.47 -40.14 28.55
CA THR A 269 -24.01 -41.51 28.71
C THR A 269 -23.82 -42.39 27.46
N LYS A 270 -22.75 -42.16 26.70
CA LYS A 270 -22.07 -43.25 25.99
C LYS A 270 -20.59 -43.22 26.32
N SER A 271 -20.04 -44.39 26.65
CA SER A 271 -18.61 -44.61 26.47
C SER A 271 -18.34 -44.62 24.98
N HIS A 272 -18.06 -43.43 24.42
CA HIS A 272 -17.06 -43.39 23.39
C HIS A 272 -15.72 -43.75 24.05
N ASN A 273 -15.46 -45.06 24.10
CA ASN A 273 -14.15 -45.58 23.75
C ASN A 273 -13.65 -44.66 22.63
N CYS A 274 -12.60 -43.87 22.88
CA CYS A 274 -12.01 -43.07 21.82
C CYS A 274 -11.64 -44.08 20.73
N PRO A 275 -12.28 -44.06 19.55
CA PRO A 275 -11.96 -45.07 18.57
C PRO A 275 -10.50 -44.83 18.19
N ASP A 276 -9.70 -45.89 18.20
CA ASP A 276 -8.71 -46.05 17.13
C ASP A 276 -9.52 -46.19 15.83
N ALA A 277 -10.04 -45.05 15.36
CA ALA A 277 -10.74 -44.95 14.11
C ALA A 277 -9.75 -45.37 13.04
N THR A 278 -10.07 -46.45 12.34
CA THR A 278 -9.17 -47.16 11.42
C THR A 278 -8.90 -46.42 10.09
N LEU A 279 -8.80 -45.09 10.17
CA LEU A 279 -8.10 -44.23 9.22
C LEU A 279 -6.60 -44.55 9.32
N GLY A 280 -6.20 -45.53 8.51
CA GLY A 280 -4.95 -46.27 8.69
C GLY A 280 -3.69 -45.42 8.82
N HIS A 281 -2.65 -46.00 9.45
CA HIS A 281 -1.37 -45.37 9.81
C HIS A 281 -0.79 -44.41 8.76
N ARG A 282 -0.99 -44.70 7.47
CA ARG A 282 -0.65 -43.85 6.32
C ARG A 282 -1.16 -42.40 6.44
N SER A 283 -2.39 -42.17 6.92
CA SER A 283 -3.01 -40.84 7.10
C SER A 283 -2.23 -39.97 8.09
N LEU A 284 -1.88 -40.55 9.24
CA LEU A 284 -1.12 -39.88 10.29
C LEU A 284 0.38 -39.79 9.97
N PHE A 285 0.92 -40.80 9.27
CA PHE A 285 2.30 -40.82 8.79
C PHE A 285 2.55 -39.69 7.79
N ILE A 286 1.67 -39.49 6.79
CA ILE A 286 1.78 -38.38 5.84
C ILE A 286 1.83 -37.04 6.58
N ARG A 287 0.94 -36.80 7.56
CA ARG A 287 0.94 -35.57 8.36
C ARG A 287 2.23 -35.36 9.17
N LYS A 288 2.74 -36.42 9.81
CA LYS A 288 4.03 -36.40 10.51
C LYS A 288 5.16 -36.01 9.55
N THR A 289 5.23 -36.65 8.39
CA THR A 289 6.23 -36.40 7.36
C THR A 289 6.13 -34.98 6.80
N VAL A 290 4.92 -34.47 6.49
CA VAL A 290 4.72 -33.08 6.03
C VAL A 290 5.16 -32.07 7.08
N PHE A 291 4.83 -32.28 8.36
CA PHE A 291 5.28 -31.37 9.42
C PHE A 291 6.81 -31.42 9.59
N VAL A 292 7.44 -32.60 9.56
CA VAL A 292 8.90 -32.74 9.58
C VAL A 292 9.55 -32.07 8.37
N VAL A 293 8.98 -32.18 7.17
CA VAL A 293 9.45 -31.47 5.97
C VAL A 293 9.37 -29.95 6.14
N ILE A 294 8.28 -29.42 6.72
CA ILE A 294 8.15 -27.98 7.02
C ILE A 294 9.20 -27.53 8.05
N LEU A 295 9.49 -28.35 9.07
CA LEU A 295 10.55 -28.06 10.03
C LEU A 295 11.93 -28.05 9.36
N LEU A 296 12.28 -29.08 8.58
CA LEU A 296 13.55 -29.16 7.87
C LEU A 296 13.73 -28.02 6.85
N PHE A 297 12.67 -27.70 6.09
CA PHE A 297 12.61 -26.54 5.21
C PHE A 297 12.83 -25.23 5.97
N SER A 298 12.22 -25.07 7.15
CA SER A 298 12.42 -23.87 7.97
C SER A 298 13.90 -23.65 8.29
N ILE A 299 14.69 -24.71 8.58
CA ILE A 299 16.13 -24.60 8.89
C ILE A 299 16.95 -24.08 7.70
N THR A 300 16.51 -24.27 6.44
CA THR A 300 17.20 -23.75 5.26
C THR A 300 16.91 -22.27 4.96
N ILE A 301 16.00 -21.63 5.71
CA ILE A 301 15.67 -20.21 5.56
C ILE A 301 16.75 -19.35 6.24
N PRO A 302 17.54 -18.53 5.51
CA PRO A 302 18.41 -17.53 6.12
C PRO A 302 17.59 -16.38 6.70
N SER A 303 18.12 -15.67 7.70
CA SER A 303 17.53 -14.38 8.09
C SER A 303 17.68 -13.33 6.99
N SER A 304 18.79 -13.38 6.26
CA SER A 304 19.60 -12.16 6.14
C SER A 304 19.49 -11.44 4.80
N TRP A 305 18.70 -11.95 3.85
CA TRP A 305 19.35 -12.17 2.56
C TRP A 305 18.65 -11.75 1.26
N THR A 306 17.45 -11.12 1.27
CA THR A 306 17.16 -10.20 0.13
C THR A 306 18.12 -9.00 0.20
N GLN A 307 18.55 -8.63 1.42
CA GLN A 307 19.39 -7.47 1.73
C GLN A 307 20.73 -7.45 0.98
N GLY A 308 21.36 -8.61 0.73
CA GLY A 308 22.58 -8.68 -0.09
C GLY A 308 22.33 -8.33 -1.56
N VAL A 309 21.20 -8.81 -2.10
CA VAL A 309 20.77 -8.55 -3.48
C VAL A 309 20.37 -7.08 -3.65
N LEU A 310 19.71 -6.48 -2.66
CA LEU A 310 19.42 -5.04 -2.63
C LEU A 310 20.69 -4.19 -2.43
N LYS A 311 21.68 -4.63 -1.62
CA LYS A 311 23.01 -3.97 -1.52
C LYS A 311 23.65 -3.81 -2.92
N GLN A 312 23.61 -4.85 -3.75
CA GLN A 312 24.18 -4.79 -5.11
C GLN A 312 23.29 -4.05 -6.13
N TYR A 313 21.96 -4.16 -6.05
CA TYR A 313 21.05 -3.40 -6.93
C TYR A 313 21.18 -1.89 -6.69
N ARG A 314 21.23 -1.49 -5.41
CA ARG A 314 21.44 -0.09 -4.98
C ARG A 314 22.79 0.44 -5.48
N ASN A 315 23.87 -0.34 -5.40
CA ASN A 315 25.17 0.08 -5.94
C ASN A 315 25.18 0.21 -7.48
N LYS A 316 24.40 -0.60 -8.21
CA LYS A 316 24.24 -0.49 -9.68
C LYS A 316 23.40 0.70 -10.14
N GLN A 317 22.47 1.21 -9.32
CA GLN A 317 21.83 2.51 -9.57
C GLN A 317 22.71 3.68 -9.14
N ILE A 318 23.35 3.62 -7.97
CA ILE A 318 24.25 4.67 -7.48
C ILE A 318 25.31 5.00 -8.54
N LYS A 319 26.05 4.00 -9.06
CA LYS A 319 27.07 4.21 -10.11
C LYS A 319 26.51 4.43 -11.54
N ARG A 320 25.22 4.77 -11.67
CA ARG A 320 24.58 5.16 -12.93
C ARG A 320 23.74 6.44 -12.79
N GLN A 321 23.79 7.05 -11.61
CA GLN A 321 22.99 8.20 -11.21
C GLN A 321 23.86 9.25 -10.49
N SER A 322 24.97 8.83 -9.87
CA SER A 322 26.12 9.68 -9.50
C SER A 322 26.65 10.49 -10.68
N ASP A 323 26.68 9.87 -11.86
CA ASP A 323 27.30 10.40 -13.06
C ASP A 323 26.32 11.32 -13.84
N ILE A 324 25.15 11.63 -13.27
CA ILE A 324 24.07 12.38 -13.95
C ILE A 324 23.37 13.41 -13.04
N VAL A 325 23.00 13.11 -11.77
CA VAL A 325 22.16 14.02 -10.96
C VAL A 325 22.57 14.09 -9.48
N ASN A 326 23.27 15.16 -9.10
CA ASN A 326 23.52 15.56 -7.71
C ASN A 326 23.78 17.08 -7.71
N LYS A 327 22.90 17.93 -7.14
CA LYS A 327 22.56 18.02 -5.71
C LYS A 327 21.04 18.14 -5.41
N ASP A 328 20.74 18.64 -4.20
CA ASP A 328 19.51 19.32 -3.74
C ASP A 328 18.31 18.46 -3.30
N MET A 329 17.90 17.42 -4.04
CA MET A 329 16.61 16.74 -3.80
C MET A 329 16.55 15.77 -2.57
N GLN A 330 17.46 15.89 -1.58
CA GLN A 330 17.46 15.01 -0.38
C GLN A 330 16.86 15.62 0.91
N LYS A 331 16.87 16.95 1.11
CA LYS A 331 16.25 17.58 2.31
C LYS A 331 14.74 17.31 2.40
N VAL A 332 14.03 17.48 1.28
CA VAL A 332 12.56 17.57 1.22
C VAL A 332 11.83 16.32 1.73
N LYS A 333 12.37 15.12 1.44
CA LYS A 333 11.67 13.84 1.69
C LYS A 333 11.47 13.52 3.17
N SER A 334 12.35 14.01 4.05
CA SER A 334 12.24 13.79 5.50
C SER A 334 11.14 14.64 6.14
N ILE A 335 10.98 15.89 5.68
CA ILE A 335 10.04 16.86 6.26
C ILE A 335 8.60 16.58 5.78
N PHE A 336 8.45 16.26 4.48
CA PHE A 336 7.16 15.91 3.85
C PHE A 336 6.42 14.80 4.59
N VAL A 337 7.13 13.72 4.96
CA VAL A 337 6.55 12.59 5.70
C VAL A 337 6.21 12.97 7.15
N VAL A 338 7.03 13.79 7.81
CA VAL A 338 6.79 14.27 9.19
C VAL A 338 5.58 15.20 9.28
N THR A 339 5.30 15.99 8.25
CA THR A 339 4.15 16.90 8.22
C THR A 339 2.83 16.16 8.03
N LEU A 340 2.79 15.11 7.19
CA LEU A 340 1.54 14.47 6.75
C LEU A 340 0.76 13.75 7.87
N PHE A 341 1.45 13.05 8.78
CA PHE A 341 0.81 12.31 9.88
C PHE A 341 0.58 13.20 11.11
N LEU A 342 1.30 14.33 11.25
CA LEU A 342 1.00 15.38 12.24
C LEU A 342 -0.42 15.92 12.02
N VAL A 343 -0.70 16.31 10.77
CA VAL A 343 -2.03 16.77 10.32
C VAL A 343 -3.07 15.65 10.48
N SER A 344 -2.72 14.39 10.15
CA SER A 344 -3.62 13.24 10.34
C SER A 344 -4.02 13.00 11.81
N LEU A 345 -3.15 13.30 12.78
CA LEU A 345 -3.48 13.14 14.20
C LEU A 345 -4.51 14.19 14.66
N PHE A 346 -4.36 15.44 14.21
CA PHE A 346 -5.26 16.54 14.56
C PHE A 346 -6.68 16.32 14.03
N ILE A 347 -6.82 15.84 12.79
CA ILE A 347 -8.13 15.55 12.18
C ILE A 347 -8.91 14.46 12.96
N LEU A 348 -8.23 13.54 13.64
CA LEU A 348 -8.84 12.42 14.37
C LEU A 348 -9.27 12.76 15.81
N ALA A 349 -9.00 13.97 16.30
CA ALA A 349 -9.17 14.33 17.72
C ALA A 349 -10.24 15.40 18.00
N GLY A 350 -10.82 16.05 16.98
CA GLY A 350 -11.77 17.14 17.15
C GLY A 350 -13.23 16.69 17.29
N PRO A 351 -13.95 17.01 18.39
CA PRO A 351 -15.40 16.93 18.43
C PRO A 351 -16.04 18.06 17.59
N LEU A 352 -17.19 17.78 16.98
CA LEU A 352 -17.95 18.77 16.20
C LEU A 352 -18.58 19.82 17.12
N GLY A 353 -18.21 21.10 16.94
CA GLY A 353 -18.80 22.22 17.66
C GLY A 353 -18.46 23.60 17.05
N PRO A 354 -19.29 24.65 17.25
CA PRO A 354 -19.17 25.91 16.50
C PRO A 354 -17.95 26.79 16.84
N GLU A 355 -17.29 26.58 17.98
CA GLU A 355 -16.17 27.41 18.45
C GLU A 355 -14.84 27.17 17.67
N THR A 356 -14.83 26.25 16.72
CA THR A 356 -13.63 25.71 16.06
C THR A 356 -12.92 26.67 15.09
N ALA A 357 -13.45 27.87 14.84
CA ALA A 357 -12.84 28.84 13.93
C ALA A 357 -11.49 29.38 14.42
N TYR A 358 -11.39 29.84 15.67
CA TYR A 358 -10.16 30.44 16.20
C TYR A 358 -9.03 29.42 16.36
N THR A 359 -9.34 28.20 16.79
CA THR A 359 -8.33 27.14 16.95
C THR A 359 -7.80 26.60 15.63
N GLN A 360 -8.60 26.62 14.55
CA GLN A 360 -8.09 26.33 13.21
C GLN A 360 -7.17 27.44 12.67
N ILE A 361 -7.45 28.71 12.94
CA ILE A 361 -6.60 29.84 12.51
C ILE A 361 -5.23 29.79 13.21
N ASP A 362 -5.20 29.54 14.52
CA ASP A 362 -3.98 29.41 15.31
C ASP A 362 -3.13 28.18 14.89
N ALA A 363 -3.77 27.02 14.70
CA ALA A 363 -3.11 25.83 14.16
C ALA A 363 -2.58 26.07 12.73
N ARG A 364 -3.29 26.85 11.91
CA ARG A 364 -2.88 27.21 10.55
C ARG A 364 -1.61 28.05 10.54
N GLN A 365 -1.55 29.12 11.35
CA GLN A 365 -0.35 29.96 11.41
C GLN A 365 0.87 29.14 11.86
N LYS A 366 0.72 28.30 12.88
CA LYS A 366 1.81 27.45 13.39
C LYS A 366 2.37 26.44 12.38
N VAL A 367 1.56 25.96 11.42
CA VAL A 367 2.07 25.12 10.31
C VAL A 367 2.76 25.96 9.23
N ILE A 368 2.29 27.18 8.94
CA ILE A 368 2.96 28.10 8.00
C ILE A 368 4.31 28.56 8.56
N GLU A 369 4.35 28.91 9.85
CA GLU A 369 5.58 29.22 10.60
C GLU A 369 6.53 28.03 10.62
N PHE A 370 6.03 26.81 10.89
CA PHE A 370 6.84 25.59 10.82
C PHE A 370 7.46 25.40 9.43
N MET A 371 6.67 25.47 8.35
CA MET A 371 7.16 25.35 6.96
C MET A 371 8.24 26.39 6.63
N ARG A 372 8.03 27.65 7.04
CA ARG A 372 9.02 28.73 6.87
C ARG A 372 10.29 28.49 7.70
N SER A 373 10.16 28.06 8.96
CA SER A 373 11.30 27.72 9.84
C SER A 373 12.09 26.49 9.36
N ALA A 374 11.48 25.63 8.54
CA ALA A 374 12.05 24.41 8.01
C ALA A 374 12.74 24.57 6.64
N ASP A 375 13.02 25.80 6.20
CA ASP A 375 13.64 26.08 4.89
C ASP A 375 12.75 25.59 3.72
N MET A 376 11.43 25.64 3.94
CA MET A 376 10.37 25.25 2.99
C MET A 376 9.27 26.32 2.90
N GLY A 377 9.61 27.58 3.18
CA GLY A 377 8.71 28.73 3.07
C GLY A 377 8.33 29.01 1.62
N ASP A 378 9.33 29.28 0.78
CA ASP A 378 9.23 29.62 -0.64
C ASP A 378 8.48 28.55 -1.45
N LYS A 379 8.56 27.30 -0.97
CA LYS A 379 7.82 26.18 -1.52
C LYS A 379 6.30 26.39 -1.45
N LEU A 380 5.77 26.99 -0.38
CA LEU A 380 4.33 27.15 -0.17
C LEU A 380 3.63 27.86 -1.35
N ASP A 381 4.33 28.79 -1.99
CA ASP A 381 3.83 29.68 -3.02
C ASP A 381 4.42 29.30 -4.42
N GLU A 382 4.85 28.04 -4.58
CA GLU A 382 5.46 27.53 -5.84
C GLU A 382 4.51 27.68 -7.05
N PRO A 383 4.98 28.33 -8.15
CA PRO A 383 4.16 28.59 -9.32
C PRO A 383 3.95 27.33 -10.16
N VAL A 384 2.83 27.30 -10.91
CA VAL A 384 2.63 26.29 -11.95
C VAL A 384 3.52 26.66 -13.14
N ARG A 385 4.39 25.75 -13.57
CA ARG A 385 5.27 25.98 -14.72
C ARG A 385 4.69 25.37 -15.98
N ILE A 386 4.85 26.07 -17.11
CA ILE A 386 4.45 25.61 -18.44
C ILE A 386 5.68 25.64 -19.33
N SER A 387 6.20 24.47 -19.73
CA SER A 387 7.39 24.34 -20.58
C SER A 387 7.11 23.57 -21.87
N GLY A 388 8.01 23.73 -22.85
CA GLY A 388 8.15 22.78 -23.94
C GLY A 388 8.73 21.43 -23.47
N THR A 389 8.71 20.44 -24.36
CA THR A 389 9.41 19.16 -24.21
C THR A 389 10.01 18.72 -25.54
N ASP A 390 11.02 17.84 -25.49
CA ASP A 390 11.71 17.33 -26.69
C ASP A 390 10.79 16.61 -27.70
N SER A 391 9.62 16.11 -27.27
CA SER A 391 8.62 15.49 -28.15
C SER A 391 7.58 16.48 -28.72
N GLY A 392 7.77 17.79 -28.50
CA GLY A 392 6.91 18.85 -29.03
C GLY A 392 5.58 19.00 -28.29
N VAL A 393 5.39 18.35 -27.14
CA VAL A 393 4.20 18.53 -26.28
C VAL A 393 4.50 19.47 -25.11
N ILE A 394 3.46 20.08 -24.55
CA ILE A 394 3.59 20.97 -23.39
C ILE A 394 3.59 20.17 -22.08
N SER A 395 4.52 20.47 -21.18
CA SER A 395 4.46 20.06 -19.78
C SER A 395 3.83 21.19 -18.96
N ILE A 396 2.71 20.92 -18.30
CA ILE A 396 2.17 21.77 -17.23
C ILE A 396 2.51 21.09 -15.90
N THR A 397 3.36 21.70 -15.10
CA THR A 397 3.92 21.10 -13.89
C THR A 397 3.50 21.89 -12.65
N ASP A 398 2.68 21.28 -11.80
CA ASP A 398 2.39 21.69 -10.44
C ASP A 398 3.23 20.84 -9.47
N GLU A 399 4.43 21.33 -9.14
CA GLU A 399 5.25 20.77 -8.04
C GLU A 399 4.70 21.15 -6.65
N GLY A 400 3.78 22.12 -6.62
CA GLY A 400 3.33 22.86 -5.45
C GLY A 400 2.33 22.10 -4.58
N HIS A 401 2.84 21.23 -3.72
CA HIS A 401 2.35 21.00 -2.35
C HIS A 401 1.56 19.76 -1.96
N PHE A 402 1.83 19.42 -0.70
CA PHE A 402 1.42 18.24 0.03
C PHE A 402 0.06 18.47 0.69
N ILE A 403 -0.67 17.39 0.99
CA ILE A 403 -2.02 17.38 1.60
C ILE A 403 -2.20 18.35 2.79
N ALA A 404 -1.12 18.63 3.51
CA ALA A 404 -1.09 19.58 4.61
C ALA A 404 -1.65 20.94 4.20
N GLN A 405 -1.30 21.47 3.01
CA GLN A 405 -1.87 22.73 2.52
C GLN A 405 -3.38 22.66 2.33
N HIS A 406 -3.94 21.58 1.76
CA HIS A 406 -5.39 21.47 1.57
C HIS A 406 -6.18 21.40 2.89
N VAL A 407 -5.54 21.00 4.00
CA VAL A 407 -6.13 21.00 5.34
C VAL A 407 -5.89 22.33 6.09
N VAL A 408 -4.80 23.04 5.77
CA VAL A 408 -4.30 24.21 6.53
C VAL A 408 -4.63 25.54 5.86
N MET A 409 -4.54 25.62 4.54
CA MET A 409 -4.97 26.77 3.75
C MET A 409 -6.45 26.61 3.40
N GLN A 410 -7.20 27.71 3.34
CA GLN A 410 -8.48 27.68 2.60
C GLN A 410 -8.16 27.31 1.15
N PRO A 411 -8.83 26.34 0.51
CA PRO A 411 -8.43 25.86 -0.82
C PRO A 411 -8.36 26.97 -1.89
N LYS A 412 -9.22 27.99 -1.78
CA LYS A 412 -9.18 29.21 -2.62
C LYS A 412 -7.81 29.91 -2.63
N LEU A 413 -7.09 29.92 -1.52
CA LEU A 413 -5.74 30.53 -1.42
C LEU A 413 -4.66 29.58 -1.93
N GLY A 414 -4.79 28.26 -1.75
CA GLY A 414 -3.86 27.30 -2.36
C GLY A 414 -4.00 27.25 -3.88
N ALA A 415 -5.21 27.48 -4.40
CA ALA A 415 -5.50 27.55 -5.82
C ALA A 415 -4.98 28.83 -6.53
N ASP A 416 -4.65 29.88 -5.78
CA ASP A 416 -4.33 31.21 -6.31
C ASP A 416 -2.82 31.44 -6.38
N VAL A 417 -2.14 30.69 -7.26
CA VAL A 417 -0.69 30.79 -7.50
C VAL A 417 -0.37 31.41 -8.87
N GLU A 418 0.84 31.95 -9.00
CA GLU A 418 1.39 32.40 -10.27
C GLU A 418 1.52 31.24 -11.27
N VAL A 419 1.41 31.55 -12.57
CA VAL A 419 1.70 30.62 -13.66
C VAL A 419 2.87 31.19 -14.47
N ILE A 420 3.97 30.45 -14.53
CA ILE A 420 5.16 30.85 -15.29
C ILE A 420 5.20 30.04 -16.59
N LYS A 421 5.08 30.74 -17.71
CA LYS A 421 5.30 30.16 -19.04
C LYS A 421 6.77 30.33 -19.43
N GLU A 422 7.48 29.21 -19.52
CA GLU A 422 8.91 29.18 -19.82
C GLU A 422 9.18 29.61 -21.28
N PRO A 423 10.34 30.24 -21.59
CA PRO A 423 10.62 30.76 -22.95
C PRO A 423 10.73 29.71 -24.07
N ASP A 424 10.80 28.43 -23.72
CA ASP A 424 10.77 27.30 -24.65
C ASP A 424 9.34 26.93 -25.11
N CYS A 425 8.31 27.35 -24.37
CA CYS A 425 6.91 27.01 -24.59
C CYS A 425 6.30 27.82 -25.75
N LYS A 426 6.67 27.45 -26.99
CA LYS A 426 6.18 28.08 -28.22
C LYS A 426 4.94 27.36 -28.73
N ILE A 427 3.85 28.12 -28.86
CA ILE A 427 2.57 27.66 -29.41
C ILE A 427 2.32 28.41 -30.72
N PRO A 428 2.01 27.71 -31.84
CA PRO A 428 1.58 28.37 -33.07
C PRO A 428 0.30 29.18 -32.84
N ALA A 429 0.27 30.44 -33.27
CA ALA A 429 -0.92 31.30 -33.15
C ALA A 429 -2.13 30.83 -33.97
N THR A 430 -1.95 29.81 -34.83
CA THR A 430 -3.01 29.12 -35.57
C THR A 430 -3.73 28.04 -34.75
N CYS A 431 -3.13 27.57 -33.65
CA CYS A 431 -3.75 26.57 -32.81
C CYS A 431 -5.03 27.12 -32.20
N THR A 432 -6.10 26.33 -32.24
CA THR A 432 -7.40 26.68 -31.63
C THR A 432 -8.01 25.50 -30.89
N LYS A 433 -7.26 24.41 -30.73
CA LYS A 433 -7.66 23.21 -30.02
C LYS A 433 -6.56 22.77 -29.07
N ALA A 434 -6.92 22.15 -27.96
CA ALA A 434 -5.95 21.54 -27.06
C ALA A 434 -6.41 20.18 -26.54
N VAL A 435 -5.45 19.29 -26.29
CA VAL A 435 -5.64 18.08 -25.51
C VAL A 435 -4.64 18.04 -24.34
N ILE A 436 -5.15 17.92 -23.11
CA ILE A 436 -4.32 17.86 -21.90
C ILE A 436 -4.63 16.58 -21.11
N VAL A 437 -3.58 15.80 -20.81
CA VAL A 437 -3.69 14.52 -20.09
C VAL A 437 -3.19 14.66 -18.65
N THR A 438 -3.90 14.11 -17.66
CA THR A 438 -3.43 14.12 -16.26
C THR A 438 -3.58 12.77 -15.55
N HIS A 439 -2.77 12.59 -14.51
CA HIS A 439 -2.71 11.36 -13.71
C HIS A 439 -3.65 11.40 -12.49
N GLY A 440 -3.76 10.26 -11.82
CA GLY A 440 -4.57 10.07 -10.61
C GLY A 440 -3.76 9.89 -9.32
N TRP A 441 -4.43 9.35 -8.30
CA TRP A 441 -3.89 9.08 -6.96
C TRP A 441 -2.71 8.09 -6.96
N LEU A 442 -1.73 8.33 -6.08
CA LEU A 442 -0.43 7.64 -5.96
C LEU A 442 0.46 7.65 -7.21
N ASP A 443 0.00 8.18 -8.33
CA ASP A 443 0.83 8.45 -9.48
C ASP A 443 1.69 9.71 -9.24
N LYS A 444 2.86 9.74 -9.87
CA LYS A 444 3.91 10.74 -9.63
C LYS A 444 4.32 11.47 -10.91
N GLY A 445 3.70 11.16 -12.04
CA GLY A 445 4.17 11.56 -13.38
C GLY A 445 5.47 10.87 -13.83
N ALA A 446 6.20 10.22 -12.90
CA ALA A 446 7.46 9.52 -13.16
C ALA A 446 7.29 8.20 -13.93
N ASP A 447 6.11 7.57 -13.88
CA ASP A 447 5.63 6.71 -14.96
C ASP A 447 5.01 7.65 -16.00
N SER A 448 5.71 7.96 -17.11
CA SER A 448 5.41 9.08 -18.04
C SER A 448 4.09 8.98 -18.84
N TRP A 449 3.16 8.11 -18.46
CA TRP A 449 1.99 7.77 -19.28
C TRP A 449 1.08 8.93 -19.70
N PRO A 450 0.92 10.05 -18.95
CA PRO A 450 0.19 11.21 -19.45
C PRO A 450 0.92 11.88 -20.63
N ALA A 451 2.24 12.05 -20.50
CA ALA A 451 3.10 12.58 -21.57
C ALA A 451 3.19 11.62 -22.77
N ASP A 452 3.18 10.30 -22.52
CA ASP A 452 3.13 9.29 -23.58
C ASP A 452 1.80 9.37 -24.35
N ILE A 453 0.66 9.56 -23.68
CA ILE A 453 -0.65 9.76 -24.33
C ILE A 453 -0.61 11.08 -25.13
N ALA A 454 -0.17 12.18 -24.54
CA ALA A 454 -0.06 13.48 -25.22
C ALA A 454 0.83 13.39 -26.48
N THR A 455 1.96 12.68 -26.38
CA THR A 455 2.89 12.45 -27.50
C THR A 455 2.33 11.47 -28.54
N ALA A 456 1.55 10.47 -28.12
CA ALA A 456 0.85 9.59 -29.05
C ALA A 456 -0.28 10.32 -29.79
N ILE A 457 -0.91 11.33 -29.19
CA ILE A 457 -1.93 12.16 -29.85
C ILE A 457 -1.27 13.22 -30.75
N SER A 458 -0.15 13.85 -30.36
CA SER A 458 0.57 14.80 -31.24
C SER A 458 1.04 14.16 -32.55
N GLN A 459 1.31 12.85 -32.55
CA GLN A 459 1.60 12.05 -33.75
C GLN A 459 0.37 11.71 -34.62
N ARG A 460 -0.83 12.14 -34.23
CA ARG A 460 -2.11 11.84 -34.90
C ARG A 460 -2.88 13.07 -35.37
N VAL A 461 -2.51 14.26 -34.92
CA VAL A 461 -3.23 15.54 -35.17
C VAL A 461 -2.36 16.52 -35.95
N ASP A 462 -2.98 17.59 -36.48
CA ASP A 462 -2.24 18.70 -37.09
C ASP A 462 -1.63 19.60 -35.98
N PRO A 463 -0.28 19.71 -35.89
CA PRO A 463 0.38 20.53 -34.88
C PRO A 463 0.17 22.05 -35.08
N ASN A 464 -0.41 22.48 -36.20
CA ASN A 464 -0.80 23.87 -36.43
C ASN A 464 -2.23 24.16 -35.92
N GLU A 465 -3.03 23.13 -35.63
CA GLU A 465 -4.41 23.26 -35.13
C GLU A 465 -4.50 22.88 -33.64
N TRP A 466 -3.70 21.91 -33.19
CA TRP A 466 -3.75 21.30 -31.86
C TRP A 466 -2.50 21.55 -31.02
N VAL A 467 -2.72 21.98 -29.77
CA VAL A 467 -1.76 21.89 -28.68
C VAL A 467 -1.95 20.55 -27.96
N CYS A 468 -0.92 19.71 -27.92
CA CYS A 468 -0.90 18.52 -27.08
C CYS A 468 -0.06 18.77 -25.83
N GLY A 469 -0.52 18.32 -24.66
CA GLY A 469 0.22 18.46 -23.42
C GLY A 469 -0.24 17.54 -22.30
N PHE A 470 0.42 17.63 -21.16
CA PHE A 470 0.08 16.88 -19.95
C PHE A 470 0.21 17.74 -18.70
N PHE A 471 -0.55 17.39 -17.67
CA PHE A 471 -0.57 18.07 -16.38
C PHE A 471 -0.12 17.12 -15.26
N GLY A 472 1.01 17.45 -14.64
CA GLY A 472 1.54 16.76 -13.46
C GLY A 472 1.22 17.53 -12.18
N TRP A 473 0.57 16.88 -11.21
CA TRP A 473 0.20 17.45 -9.90
C TRP A 473 0.65 16.51 -8.76
N ALA A 474 1.90 16.03 -8.86
CA ALA A 474 2.42 14.92 -8.06
C ALA A 474 2.37 15.18 -6.54
N GLY A 475 2.41 16.44 -6.09
CA GLY A 475 2.29 16.81 -4.68
C GLY A 475 0.95 16.43 -4.05
N GLY A 476 -0.15 16.76 -4.72
CA GLY A 476 -1.51 16.42 -4.30
C GLY A 476 -1.94 14.98 -4.62
N ALA A 477 -1.30 14.35 -5.61
CA ALA A 477 -1.55 12.95 -5.97
C ALA A 477 -0.86 11.95 -5.01
N SER A 478 0.33 12.27 -4.51
CA SER A 478 1.19 11.37 -3.71
C SER A 478 0.77 11.27 -2.23
N VAL A 479 -0.50 11.03 -1.97
CA VAL A 479 -1.13 11.12 -0.63
C VAL A 479 -1.63 9.77 -0.10
N VAL A 480 -1.85 9.66 1.21
CA VAL A 480 -2.18 8.38 1.87
C VAL A 480 -3.62 7.90 1.62
N ARG A 481 -4.59 8.80 1.42
CA ARG A 481 -6.01 8.47 1.19
C ARG A 481 -6.47 8.94 -0.19
N PRO A 482 -7.13 8.09 -1.00
CA PRO A 482 -7.62 8.50 -2.33
C PRO A 482 -8.69 9.59 -2.26
N VAL A 483 -9.53 9.58 -1.20
CA VAL A 483 -10.54 10.60 -0.92
C VAL A 483 -9.94 12.01 -0.86
N ASP A 484 -8.78 12.17 -0.23
CA ASP A 484 -8.16 13.49 -0.10
C ASP A 484 -7.39 13.88 -1.38
N SER A 485 -6.97 12.90 -2.18
CA SER A 485 -6.43 13.15 -3.52
C SER A 485 -7.51 13.70 -4.45
N ALA A 486 -8.73 13.15 -4.38
CA ALA A 486 -9.89 13.66 -5.11
C ALA A 486 -10.31 15.08 -4.65
N LYS A 487 -10.22 15.37 -3.33
CA LYS A 487 -10.39 16.74 -2.82
C LYS A 487 -9.34 17.71 -3.38
N TYR A 488 -8.05 17.35 -3.30
CA TYR A 488 -6.99 18.20 -3.85
C TYR A 488 -7.17 18.41 -5.36
N ALA A 489 -7.53 17.34 -6.09
CA ALA A 489 -7.82 17.39 -7.52
C ALA A 489 -8.91 18.42 -7.83
N ARG A 490 -10.07 18.34 -7.16
CA ARG A 490 -11.19 19.28 -7.34
C ARG A 490 -10.87 20.70 -6.87
N ASP A 491 -10.35 20.84 -5.65
CA ASP A 491 -10.34 22.14 -4.94
C ASP A 491 -9.06 22.96 -5.16
N VAL A 492 -8.01 22.39 -5.78
CA VAL A 492 -6.72 23.06 -6.03
C VAL A 492 -6.19 22.75 -7.42
N ALA A 493 -5.98 21.47 -7.76
CA ALA A 493 -5.28 21.12 -9.01
C ALA A 493 -6.10 21.46 -10.26
N GLY A 494 -7.42 21.31 -10.24
CA GLY A 494 -8.32 21.73 -11.32
C GLY A 494 -8.33 23.24 -11.51
N VAL A 495 -8.31 24.02 -10.44
CA VAL A 495 -8.21 25.48 -10.50
C VAL A 495 -6.89 25.94 -11.14
N ARG A 496 -5.79 25.31 -10.72
CA ARG A 496 -4.43 25.57 -11.25
C ARG A 496 -4.29 25.17 -12.71
N LEU A 497 -4.79 23.99 -13.09
CA LEU A 497 -4.87 23.55 -14.50
C LEU A 497 -5.73 24.50 -15.34
N GLY A 498 -6.90 24.90 -14.82
CA GLY A 498 -7.80 25.86 -15.46
C GLY A 498 -7.12 27.20 -15.74
N ARG A 499 -6.36 27.74 -14.77
CA ARG A 499 -5.53 28.92 -14.96
C ARG A 499 -4.42 28.68 -16.00
N ALA A 500 -3.64 27.61 -15.85
CA ALA A 500 -2.52 27.30 -16.73
C ALA A 500 -2.93 27.15 -18.21
N VAL A 501 -4.08 26.54 -18.51
CA VAL A 501 -4.59 26.44 -19.89
C VAL A 501 -4.97 27.80 -20.48
N LEU A 502 -5.48 28.74 -19.67
CA LEU A 502 -5.79 30.10 -20.12
C LEU A 502 -4.51 30.92 -20.39
N GLU A 503 -3.50 30.78 -19.53
CA GLU A 503 -2.19 31.44 -19.68
C GLU A 503 -1.31 30.85 -20.81
N LEU A 504 -1.79 29.83 -21.54
CA LEU A 504 -1.16 29.41 -22.79
C LEU A 504 -1.16 30.53 -23.85
N GLY A 505 -2.07 31.51 -23.74
CA GLY A 505 -2.13 32.66 -24.65
C GLY A 505 -2.75 32.31 -26.00
N THR A 506 -3.82 31.51 -26.00
CA THR A 506 -4.47 30.98 -27.20
C THR A 506 -5.98 30.82 -26.97
N GLU A 507 -6.81 31.28 -27.90
CA GLU A 507 -8.26 31.15 -27.83
C GLU A 507 -8.68 29.73 -28.26
N PHE A 508 -8.73 28.81 -27.29
CA PHE A 508 -9.17 27.44 -27.55
C PHE A 508 -10.68 27.38 -27.79
N LYS A 509 -11.05 27.01 -29.02
CA LYS A 509 -12.44 26.77 -29.46
C LYS A 509 -12.89 25.35 -29.11
N HIS A 510 -11.94 24.46 -28.83
CA HIS A 510 -12.18 23.12 -28.32
C HIS A 510 -11.08 22.69 -27.35
N LEU A 511 -11.47 21.98 -26.29
CA LEU A 511 -10.56 21.44 -25.29
C LEU A 511 -10.96 20.01 -24.94
N HIS A 512 -10.04 19.07 -25.12
CA HIS A 512 -10.18 17.70 -24.64
C HIS A 512 -9.30 17.50 -23.39
N LEU A 513 -9.91 17.14 -22.26
CA LEU A 513 -9.19 16.80 -21.05
C LEU A 513 -9.34 15.30 -20.77
N ILE A 514 -8.21 14.62 -20.57
CA ILE A 514 -8.13 13.17 -20.34
C ILE A 514 -7.56 12.94 -18.94
N ALA A 515 -8.23 12.16 -18.09
CA ALA A 515 -7.75 11.89 -16.73
C ALA A 515 -8.03 10.48 -16.24
N HIS A 516 -7.20 10.02 -15.30
CA HIS A 516 -7.37 8.73 -14.61
C HIS A 516 -7.72 8.91 -13.13
N SER A 517 -8.60 8.06 -12.61
CA SER A 517 -8.87 7.94 -11.17
C SER A 517 -9.25 9.28 -10.53
N ALA A 518 -8.60 9.68 -9.43
CA ALA A 518 -8.85 10.96 -8.75
C ALA A 518 -8.63 12.20 -9.64
N GLY A 519 -7.81 12.10 -10.70
CA GLY A 519 -7.55 13.20 -11.63
C GLY A 519 -8.79 13.63 -12.44
N CYS A 520 -9.83 12.78 -12.52
CA CYS A 520 -11.11 13.12 -13.15
C CYS A 520 -11.73 14.38 -12.54
N TRP A 521 -11.56 14.59 -11.23
CA TRP A 521 -12.03 15.79 -10.53
C TRP A 521 -11.23 17.06 -10.84
N ALA A 522 -9.95 16.92 -11.22
CA ALA A 522 -9.14 18.07 -11.63
C ALA A 522 -9.55 18.56 -13.02
N ILE A 523 -9.77 17.66 -13.97
CA ILE A 523 -10.20 18.07 -15.32
C ILE A 523 -11.65 18.56 -15.36
N ASP A 524 -12.52 18.04 -14.48
CA ASP A 524 -13.91 18.52 -14.34
C ASP A 524 -13.97 19.95 -13.80
N ASP A 525 -13.24 20.26 -12.73
CA ASP A 525 -13.17 21.62 -12.16
C ASP A 525 -12.41 22.60 -13.08
N ALA A 526 -11.37 22.15 -13.79
CA ALA A 526 -10.69 22.94 -14.82
C ALA A 526 -11.61 23.27 -15.99
N ALA A 527 -12.35 22.27 -16.49
CA ALA A 527 -13.30 22.43 -17.60
C ALA A 527 -14.37 23.48 -17.30
N LYS A 528 -14.99 23.42 -16.12
CA LYS A 528 -16.00 24.40 -15.68
C LYS A 528 -15.45 25.83 -15.80
N LYS A 529 -14.27 26.11 -15.23
CA LYS A 529 -13.63 27.45 -15.24
C LYS A 529 -13.17 27.93 -16.62
N ILE A 530 -12.78 27.02 -17.51
CA ILE A 530 -12.39 27.38 -18.88
C ILE A 530 -13.66 27.67 -19.69
N ALA A 531 -14.68 26.81 -19.59
CA ALA A 531 -15.97 26.98 -20.23
C ALA A 531 -16.64 28.32 -19.88
N ASP A 532 -16.64 28.69 -18.59
CA ASP A 532 -17.12 29.98 -18.07
C ASP A 532 -16.44 31.21 -18.71
N LYS A 533 -15.23 31.04 -19.26
CA LYS A 533 -14.37 32.14 -19.75
C LYS A 533 -14.18 32.18 -21.26
N THR A 534 -14.27 31.05 -21.96
CA THR A 534 -13.91 30.94 -23.39
C THR A 534 -15.04 30.45 -24.28
N GLY A 535 -16.11 29.86 -23.73
CA GLY A 535 -17.15 29.21 -24.53
C GLY A 535 -16.67 27.99 -25.33
N ALA A 536 -15.48 27.45 -25.01
CA ALA A 536 -14.88 26.31 -25.70
C ALA A 536 -15.79 25.06 -25.68
N VAL A 537 -15.77 24.29 -26.77
CA VAL A 537 -16.40 22.96 -26.81
C VAL A 537 -15.58 21.99 -25.96
N ILE A 538 -16.13 21.52 -24.84
CA ILE A 538 -15.40 20.64 -23.91
C ILE A 538 -15.63 19.15 -24.21
N HIS A 539 -14.56 18.38 -24.25
CA HIS A 539 -14.57 16.91 -24.18
C HIS A 539 -13.87 16.47 -22.89
N LEU A 540 -14.54 15.67 -22.06
CA LEU A 540 -13.87 14.95 -20.96
C LEU A 540 -13.80 13.47 -21.27
N THR A 541 -12.62 12.88 -21.06
CA THR A 541 -12.43 11.43 -21.01
C THR A 541 -11.97 11.02 -19.62
N PHE A 542 -12.87 10.39 -18.87
CA PHE A 542 -12.60 9.77 -17.58
C PHE A 542 -12.19 8.31 -17.75
N LEU A 543 -11.09 7.94 -17.09
CA LEU A 543 -10.50 6.60 -17.12
C LEU A 543 -10.52 6.04 -15.69
N ASP A 544 -11.37 5.04 -15.43
CA ASP A 544 -11.66 4.46 -14.10
C ASP A 544 -11.88 5.53 -13.01
N ALA A 545 -12.93 6.34 -13.16
CA ALA A 545 -13.16 7.52 -12.32
C ALA A 545 -13.31 7.13 -10.84
N TYR A 546 -12.49 7.72 -9.98
CA TYR A 546 -12.61 7.51 -8.54
C TYR A 546 -13.60 8.50 -7.93
N VAL A 547 -14.76 8.00 -7.50
CA VAL A 547 -15.74 8.78 -6.73
C VAL A 547 -15.60 8.39 -5.26
N PRO A 548 -15.26 9.32 -4.35
CA PRO A 548 -15.23 9.01 -2.93
C PRO A 548 -16.58 8.50 -2.41
N PRO A 549 -16.60 7.51 -1.49
CA PRO A 549 -17.83 7.16 -0.79
C PRO A 549 -18.47 8.39 -0.15
N PHE A 550 -19.80 8.50 -0.27
CA PHE A 550 -20.62 9.63 0.18
C PHE A 550 -20.42 10.96 -0.59
N TRP A 551 -19.77 10.96 -1.75
CA TRP A 551 -19.84 12.08 -2.70
C TRP A 551 -20.98 11.89 -3.70
N ASP A 552 -21.55 12.99 -4.17
CA ASP A 552 -22.53 12.95 -5.26
C ASP A 552 -21.81 12.69 -6.59
N GLN A 553 -22.15 11.56 -7.21
CA GLN A 553 -21.61 11.12 -8.50
C GLN A 553 -22.14 11.93 -9.70
N SER A 554 -23.19 12.73 -9.52
CA SER A 554 -23.79 13.55 -10.58
C SER A 554 -23.09 14.90 -10.78
N GLU A 555 -22.25 15.32 -9.84
CA GLU A 555 -21.44 16.54 -9.97
C GLU A 555 -20.23 16.35 -10.92
N LEU A 556 -19.82 15.10 -11.17
CA LEU A 556 -18.69 14.74 -12.02
C LEU A 556 -19.12 14.50 -13.48
N GLY A 557 -18.60 15.31 -14.40
CA GLY A 557 -19.01 15.35 -15.81
C GLY A 557 -20.12 16.37 -16.11
N LYS A 558 -20.57 17.10 -15.10
CA LYS A 558 -21.61 18.12 -15.22
C LYS A 558 -21.02 19.42 -15.77
N ILE A 559 -21.08 19.59 -17.09
CA ILE A 559 -20.64 20.80 -17.80
C ILE A 559 -21.84 21.39 -18.54
N ASP A 560 -22.14 22.65 -18.28
CA ASP A 560 -23.29 23.38 -18.82
C ASP A 560 -23.02 24.07 -20.19
N THR A 561 -21.99 23.62 -20.91
CA THR A 561 -21.63 24.10 -22.26
C THR A 561 -21.64 23.00 -23.31
N ALA A 562 -21.49 23.36 -24.59
CA ALA A 562 -21.45 22.42 -25.69
C ALA A 562 -20.30 21.42 -25.52
N GLY A 563 -20.62 20.14 -25.35
CA GLY A 563 -19.60 19.14 -25.03
C GLY A 563 -20.14 17.76 -24.68
N TRP A 564 -19.21 16.84 -24.43
CA TRP A 564 -19.52 15.47 -24.03
C TRP A 564 -18.50 14.89 -23.05
N VAL A 565 -18.95 13.89 -22.30
CA VAL A 565 -18.18 13.25 -21.25
C VAL A 565 -18.23 11.74 -21.47
N GLU A 566 -17.08 11.10 -21.47
CA GLU A 566 -16.94 9.67 -21.64
C GLU A 566 -16.32 9.05 -20.39
N HIS A 567 -16.79 7.87 -19.99
CA HIS A 567 -16.26 7.17 -18.82
C HIS A 567 -15.96 5.72 -19.15
N TYR A 568 -14.69 5.37 -19.23
CA TYR A 568 -14.20 4.01 -19.51
C TYR A 568 -13.71 3.38 -18.22
N TYR A 569 -14.29 2.24 -17.83
CA TYR A 569 -13.99 1.62 -16.53
C TYR A 569 -13.98 0.09 -16.57
N THR A 570 -13.37 -0.50 -15.55
CA THR A 570 -13.34 -1.95 -15.30
C THR A 570 -13.93 -2.28 -13.94
N LYS A 571 -14.62 -3.42 -13.84
CA LYS A 571 -15.18 -3.93 -12.58
C LYS A 571 -14.14 -4.77 -11.86
N ASP A 572 -13.17 -4.10 -11.22
CA ASP A 572 -12.04 -4.75 -10.53
C ASP A 572 -12.36 -5.18 -9.08
N PHE A 573 -11.38 -5.15 -8.17
CA PHE A 573 -11.52 -5.55 -6.77
C PHE A 573 -11.58 -4.36 -5.79
N THR A 574 -11.59 -3.10 -6.27
CA THR A 574 -11.48 -1.86 -5.46
C THR A 574 -12.75 -1.47 -4.67
N LEU A 575 -13.49 -2.46 -4.19
CA LEU A 575 -14.61 -2.31 -3.24
C LEU A 575 -15.66 -1.27 -3.67
N ALA A 576 -15.99 -1.28 -4.97
CA ALA A 576 -17.06 -0.50 -5.61
C ALA A 576 -16.87 1.03 -5.67
N ALA A 577 -15.65 1.55 -5.51
CA ALA A 577 -15.38 3.00 -5.57
C ALA A 577 -15.08 3.55 -6.98
N THR A 578 -14.87 2.71 -7.99
CA THR A 578 -14.63 3.13 -9.40
C THR A 578 -15.59 2.50 -10.41
N HIS A 579 -16.46 1.58 -9.98
CA HIS A 579 -17.34 0.80 -10.88
C HIS A 579 -18.71 1.46 -11.09
N ILE A 580 -18.76 2.78 -10.98
CA ILE A 580 -19.97 3.58 -10.90
C ILE A 580 -20.34 4.11 -12.30
N ASN A 581 -21.61 3.93 -12.70
CA ASN A 581 -22.13 4.62 -13.87
C ASN A 581 -22.41 6.07 -13.47
N LEU A 582 -21.60 7.02 -13.96
CA LEU A 582 -21.80 8.45 -13.75
C LEU A 582 -23.03 8.91 -14.55
N SER A 583 -23.89 9.78 -14.00
CA SER A 583 -25.09 10.22 -14.72
C SER A 583 -24.73 11.06 -15.95
N GLU A 584 -23.73 11.92 -15.84
CA GLU A 584 -23.40 12.87 -16.91
C GLU A 584 -22.45 12.31 -17.99
N ALA A 585 -22.04 11.04 -17.88
CA ALA A 585 -21.11 10.41 -18.81
C ALA A 585 -21.75 9.36 -19.73
N HIS A 586 -21.15 9.18 -20.90
CA HIS A 586 -21.31 7.99 -21.73
C HIS A 586 -20.44 6.87 -21.14
N ASN A 587 -21.03 6.09 -20.23
CA ASN A 587 -20.34 5.00 -19.55
C ASN A 587 -20.08 3.80 -20.48
N VAL A 588 -18.83 3.33 -20.51
CA VAL A 588 -18.34 2.20 -21.29
C VAL A 588 -17.63 1.23 -20.35
N ASP A 589 -18.25 0.09 -20.14
CA ASP A 589 -17.67 -1.00 -19.37
C ASP A 589 -16.74 -1.81 -20.30
N ILE A 590 -15.44 -1.78 -20.01
CA ILE A 590 -14.41 -2.51 -20.77
C ILE A 590 -13.90 -3.75 -20.01
N THR A 591 -14.62 -4.21 -18.99
CA THR A 591 -14.26 -5.37 -18.14
C THR A 591 -14.00 -6.64 -18.96
N ASP A 592 -14.79 -6.89 -20.00
CA ASP A 592 -14.66 -8.09 -20.85
C ASP A 592 -13.41 -8.03 -21.77
N ILE A 593 -12.67 -6.90 -21.78
CA ILE A 593 -11.40 -6.74 -22.48
C ILE A 593 -10.19 -7.02 -21.55
N ASP A 594 -10.30 -6.73 -20.26
CA ASP A 594 -9.24 -6.76 -19.22
C ASP A 594 -8.82 -8.19 -18.76
N GLY A 595 -9.01 -9.18 -19.63
CA GLY A 595 -8.55 -10.56 -19.44
C GLY A 595 -9.07 -11.23 -18.16
N LEU A 596 -8.16 -11.92 -17.44
CA LEU A 596 -8.49 -12.75 -16.27
C LEU A 596 -8.25 -12.08 -14.91
N ILE A 597 -7.59 -10.92 -14.87
CA ILE A 597 -7.31 -10.18 -13.63
C ILE A 597 -7.54 -8.71 -13.96
N LYS A 598 -8.65 -8.17 -13.46
CA LYS A 598 -9.00 -6.77 -13.67
C LYS A 598 -7.99 -5.86 -12.95
N ASP A 599 -7.61 -4.75 -13.58
CA ASP A 599 -6.63 -3.79 -13.08
C ASP A 599 -7.16 -2.36 -13.23
N HIS A 600 -7.28 -1.62 -12.12
CA HIS A 600 -7.55 -0.17 -12.10
C HIS A 600 -6.71 0.65 -13.11
N LYS A 601 -5.51 0.19 -13.48
CA LYS A 601 -4.65 0.82 -14.50
C LYS A 601 -4.96 0.39 -15.94
N PHE A 602 -5.89 -0.53 -16.20
CA PHE A 602 -6.23 -0.98 -17.55
C PHE A 602 -6.90 0.10 -18.42
N PRO A 603 -7.87 0.91 -17.96
CA PRO A 603 -8.55 1.86 -18.84
C PRO A 603 -7.64 2.89 -19.50
N TYR A 604 -6.63 3.43 -18.82
CA TYR A 604 -5.67 4.34 -19.47
C TYR A 604 -4.72 3.62 -20.43
N ARG A 605 -4.35 2.36 -20.17
CA ARG A 605 -3.53 1.55 -21.10
C ARG A 605 -4.32 1.16 -22.35
N TRP A 606 -5.59 0.78 -22.19
CA TRP A 606 -6.50 0.52 -23.30
C TRP A 606 -6.74 1.79 -24.11
N TYR A 607 -6.99 2.94 -23.46
CA TYR A 607 -7.15 4.21 -24.16
C TYR A 607 -5.87 4.60 -24.94
N TYR A 608 -4.69 4.49 -24.32
CA TYR A 608 -3.40 4.63 -25.01
C TYR A 608 -3.28 3.68 -26.21
N ALA A 609 -3.71 2.42 -26.07
CA ALA A 609 -3.70 1.44 -27.17
C ALA A 609 -4.63 1.83 -28.32
N THR A 610 -5.75 2.52 -28.07
CA THR A 610 -6.61 3.06 -29.14
C THR A 610 -5.90 4.15 -29.95
N ILE A 611 -5.11 5.01 -29.31
CA ILE A 611 -4.30 6.03 -29.98
C ILE A 611 -3.15 5.39 -30.77
N ALA A 612 -2.39 4.50 -30.12
CA ALA A 612 -1.20 3.87 -30.67
C ALA A 612 -1.49 2.73 -31.68
N GLY A 613 -2.75 2.30 -31.80
CA GLY A 613 -3.17 1.15 -32.61
C GLY A 613 -2.73 -0.22 -32.06
N ARG A 614 -2.04 -0.25 -30.92
CA ARG A 614 -1.51 -1.45 -30.25
C ARG A 614 -1.24 -1.17 -28.77
N TYR A 615 -1.32 -2.21 -27.93
CA TYR A 615 -0.88 -2.15 -26.54
C TYR A 615 0.64 -1.96 -26.43
N ARG A 616 1.14 -1.50 -25.27
CA ARG A 616 2.58 -1.27 -25.04
C ARG A 616 3.32 -2.60 -24.92
N ARG A 617 4.63 -2.59 -25.19
CA ARG A 617 5.51 -3.78 -25.06
C ARG A 617 5.52 -4.39 -23.65
N THR A 618 5.22 -3.57 -22.63
CA THR A 618 5.10 -3.95 -21.22
C THR A 618 3.73 -4.50 -20.84
N ASP A 619 2.71 -4.30 -21.67
CA ASP A 619 1.33 -4.63 -21.34
C ASP A 619 1.06 -6.12 -21.57
N ARG A 620 0.16 -6.68 -20.77
CA ARG A 620 -0.23 -8.10 -20.84
C ARG A 620 -0.82 -8.49 -22.19
N GLU A 621 -1.47 -7.54 -22.86
CA GLU A 621 -2.21 -7.72 -24.11
C GLU A 621 -1.39 -7.37 -25.38
N LYS A 622 -0.06 -7.20 -25.28
CA LYS A 622 0.88 -6.71 -26.32
C LYS A 622 0.80 -7.31 -27.74
N GLU A 623 0.13 -8.43 -27.93
CA GLU A 623 -0.02 -9.16 -29.20
C GLU A 623 -1.49 -9.28 -29.67
N GLN A 624 -2.43 -8.68 -28.93
CA GLN A 624 -3.85 -8.71 -29.27
C GLN A 624 -4.28 -7.47 -30.06
N LYS A 625 -5.23 -7.67 -30.98
CA LYS A 625 -5.91 -6.58 -31.70
C LYS A 625 -6.61 -5.67 -30.68
N VAL A 626 -6.41 -4.36 -30.81
CA VAL A 626 -7.12 -3.38 -29.97
C VAL A 626 -8.60 -3.38 -30.34
N ILE A 627 -9.46 -3.48 -29.33
CA ILE A 627 -10.91 -3.59 -29.49
C ILE A 627 -11.51 -2.22 -29.22
N THR A 628 -12.03 -1.60 -30.28
CA THR A 628 -12.55 -0.22 -30.27
C THR A 628 -13.96 -0.10 -30.85
N LYS A 629 -14.69 -1.19 -31.12
CA LYS A 629 -15.96 -1.11 -31.87
C LYS A 629 -17.11 -1.84 -31.17
N SER A 630 -18.29 -1.20 -31.12
CA SER A 630 -19.55 -1.82 -30.69
C SER A 630 -20.73 -1.08 -31.32
N GLY A 631 -21.72 -1.81 -31.85
CA GLY A 631 -22.91 -1.23 -32.46
C GLY A 631 -22.66 -0.29 -33.66
N GLY A 632 -21.54 -0.46 -34.38
CA GLY A 632 -21.13 0.44 -35.49
C GLY A 632 -20.50 1.78 -35.05
N ILE A 633 -20.38 1.99 -33.75
CA ILE A 633 -19.71 3.14 -33.12
C ILE A 633 -18.29 2.73 -32.72
N ASP A 634 -17.39 3.71 -32.73
CA ASP A 634 -15.98 3.57 -32.40
C ASP A 634 -15.68 4.16 -31.01
N TYR A 635 -14.71 3.59 -30.30
CA TYR A 635 -14.47 3.76 -28.86
C TYR A 635 -12.99 3.99 -28.56
N GLY A 636 -12.71 4.76 -27.50
CA GLY A 636 -11.39 5.33 -27.23
C GLY A 636 -11.15 6.56 -28.10
N PHE A 637 -9.89 6.78 -28.48
CA PHE A 637 -9.48 7.92 -29.29
C PHE A 637 -10.22 8.06 -30.62
N ASP A 638 -10.67 6.94 -31.23
CA ASP A 638 -11.49 6.97 -32.44
C ASP A 638 -12.80 7.77 -32.27
N ARG A 639 -13.27 8.05 -31.03
CA ARG A 639 -14.48 8.87 -30.75
C ARG A 639 -14.22 10.36 -30.49
N SER A 640 -12.95 10.74 -30.33
CA SER A 640 -12.51 12.12 -30.04
C SER A 640 -12.69 13.08 -31.23
N LEU A 641 -12.54 14.39 -31.01
CA LEU A 641 -12.52 15.35 -32.12
C LEU A 641 -11.19 15.33 -32.89
N GLU A 642 -10.09 14.92 -32.23
CA GLU A 642 -8.79 14.64 -32.84
C GLU A 642 -8.90 13.64 -33.99
N ALA A 643 -9.74 12.60 -33.83
CA ALA A 643 -10.03 11.60 -34.87
C ALA A 643 -10.94 12.14 -36.01
N GLY A 644 -11.35 13.41 -35.95
CA GLY A 644 -12.00 14.14 -37.03
C GLY A 644 -13.53 14.27 -36.92
N ARG A 645 -14.06 15.29 -37.61
CA ARG A 645 -15.47 15.73 -37.54
C ARG A 645 -16.51 14.62 -37.74
N LYS A 646 -16.22 13.63 -38.59
CA LYS A 646 -17.11 12.48 -38.86
C LYS A 646 -17.33 11.61 -37.62
N ASN A 647 -16.30 11.41 -36.80
CA ASN A 647 -16.37 10.58 -35.62
C ASN A 647 -17.03 11.36 -34.47
N TRP A 648 -16.65 12.62 -34.28
CA TRP A 648 -17.33 13.58 -33.39
C TRP A 648 -18.87 13.61 -33.59
N GLN A 649 -19.33 13.62 -34.85
CA GLN A 649 -20.76 13.56 -35.16
C GLN A 649 -21.44 12.27 -34.68
N LYS A 650 -20.74 11.13 -34.59
CA LYS A 650 -21.27 9.93 -33.93
C LYS A 650 -21.36 10.13 -32.42
N SER A 651 -20.32 10.70 -31.80
CA SER A 651 -20.21 10.94 -30.35
C SER A 651 -21.41 11.74 -29.83
N LEU A 652 -21.78 12.80 -30.55
CA LEU A 652 -22.96 13.64 -30.25
C LEU A 652 -24.30 12.88 -30.21
N THR A 653 -24.43 11.73 -30.88
CA THR A 653 -25.68 10.93 -30.86
C THR A 653 -25.79 10.02 -29.63
N LEU A 654 -24.72 9.87 -28.85
CA LEU A 654 -24.75 9.09 -27.63
C LEU A 654 -25.57 9.82 -26.55
N ASN A 655 -26.25 9.04 -25.72
CA ASN A 655 -27.06 9.56 -24.63
C ASN A 655 -26.26 9.44 -23.32
N ARG A 656 -26.27 10.49 -22.49
CA ARG A 656 -25.78 10.44 -21.10
C ARG A 656 -26.74 9.59 -20.23
N GLY A 657 -26.35 9.24 -19.02
CA GLY A 657 -27.22 8.62 -18.00
C GLY A 657 -27.72 7.18 -18.26
N ARG A 658 -27.45 6.60 -19.43
CA ARG A 658 -27.84 5.21 -19.73
C ARG A 658 -26.95 4.19 -19.00
N LYS A 659 -27.47 2.96 -18.82
CA LYS A 659 -26.68 1.80 -18.38
C LYS A 659 -25.42 1.68 -19.25
N ALA A 660 -24.26 1.45 -18.63
CA ALA A 660 -23.00 1.34 -19.35
C ALA A 660 -23.05 0.32 -20.49
N LEU A 661 -22.48 0.71 -21.63
CA LEU A 661 -22.28 -0.20 -22.76
C LEU A 661 -21.11 -1.13 -22.46
N LEU A 662 -21.34 -2.45 -22.52
CA LEU A 662 -20.29 -3.44 -22.38
C LEU A 662 -19.57 -3.66 -23.71
N LEU A 663 -18.31 -3.21 -23.80
CA LEU A 663 -17.44 -3.40 -24.95
C LEU A 663 -16.72 -4.75 -24.81
N ARG A 664 -16.95 -5.65 -25.77
CA ARG A 664 -16.53 -7.06 -25.72
C ARG A 664 -15.49 -7.38 -26.77
N LYS A 665 -14.64 -8.37 -26.49
CA LYS A 665 -13.94 -9.11 -27.54
C LYS A 665 -14.98 -9.86 -28.37
N ASP A 666 -14.89 -9.79 -29.71
CA ASP A 666 -15.81 -10.55 -30.58
C ASP A 666 -15.78 -12.04 -30.19
N SER A 667 -16.94 -12.60 -29.87
CA SER A 667 -17.07 -14.04 -29.69
C SER A 667 -16.76 -14.71 -31.02
N LYS A 668 -15.72 -15.56 -31.06
CA LYS A 668 -15.38 -16.34 -32.26
C LYS A 668 -16.63 -17.05 -32.78
N LYS A 669 -16.98 -16.78 -34.04
CA LYS A 669 -17.67 -17.75 -34.89
C LYS A 669 -16.70 -18.84 -35.32
#